data_AF-A0A7V8HRZ5-F1
#
_entry.id   AF-A0A7V8HRZ5-F1
#
_cell.length_a   1.000
_cell.length_b   1.000
_cell.length_c   1.000
_cell.angle_alpha   90.00
_cell.angle_beta   90.00
_cell.angle_gamma   90.00
#
_symmetry.space_group_name_H-M   'P 1'
#
loop_
_entity.id
_entity.type
_entity.pdbx_description
1 polymer ?
#
loop_
_entity_poly.entity_id
_entity_poly.type
_entity_poly.pdbx_seq_one_letter_code
_entity_poly.pdbx_strand_id
1 'polypeptide(L)'
;MLTGESRTVRKTEGGQIYSGSTAVSGMALVRVNAVGEHSYAATLTAQAKVYKKTVSDLNKGINTILKFMTFLVVPLCALLVWSQINTVGGWGVAIATGEWRQAVVSAVAGVVGMIPEGLVLLTSLNFALAAIRLARKNTLVQELESVETLARVDSLNLDKTGTITDGGIAFNRLVMLDADETTAHPGEASERLQEDTVLQALYDLAYEEQPNGTGRAILEALGERGYVPAGIETRVPFSSARKWSAVAYPEQGYGLVGAAASEAGQPSSFAVPGGLWYMGAPEVILGALDGGHADVLSQANAYAADGDRVLLVAHLSADLMEPTMRADGSEQPSLADEPRLIPEARPVALVICSERIRADAEQTLAWFRDQGVRCRVISGDNPATVGAIAAKVRLTGDRRPVAMDARELPEDIDEMARVLEHVDVLGRVLPDQKKAIVQALHAGDHVVAMTGDGVNDALAIKEADLGIAMGNAAPATKAVAQVVLVDSKFSHLPDVVARGRQVMANMERVASLFLVKTVYSALISLGVVLTQIPYPYLPRHITYIGALTIGAPAFILALAPNTRRYIPGFLKRVVHFALPGGLATALSVLLAAWVLPGIMGWDVSGSDADLVSLRATCAIILFVMGVFMLARVARPLRSWRGILVACFAAAGVIGACIPFVASFFALQLPTGRTLVATLMALAMAAVIFALCLFAVPKVWRIVEHRHAER
;
A
#
# COMPACT_ATOMS: atom_id res chain seq x y z
N MET A 1 -15.52 -13.52 -10.68
CA MET A 1 -14.79 -14.15 -9.54
C MET A 1 -13.51 -14.87 -9.95
N LEU A 2 -13.51 -15.70 -11.01
CA LEU A 2 -12.34 -16.54 -11.37
C LEU A 2 -11.45 -15.96 -12.47
N THR A 3 -12.01 -15.18 -13.40
CA THR A 3 -11.27 -14.61 -14.54
C THR A 3 -11.05 -13.10 -14.41
N GLY A 4 -11.70 -12.44 -13.44
CA GLY A 4 -11.73 -10.97 -13.33
C GLY A 4 -12.57 -10.28 -14.42
N GLU A 5 -13.11 -11.02 -15.38
CA GLU A 5 -13.96 -10.47 -16.44
C GLU A 5 -15.35 -10.11 -15.88
N SER A 6 -15.79 -8.87 -16.11
CA SER A 6 -17.14 -8.40 -15.75
C SER A 6 -18.21 -8.86 -16.74
N ARG A 7 -17.81 -9.39 -17.91
CA ARG A 7 -18.71 -9.83 -18.99
C ARG A 7 -19.07 -11.31 -18.84
N THR A 8 -20.30 -11.64 -19.17
CA THR A 8 -20.75 -13.03 -19.26
C THR A 8 -20.13 -13.71 -20.49
N VAL A 9 -19.55 -14.90 -20.29
CA VAL A 9 -18.93 -15.69 -21.36
C VAL A 9 -19.87 -16.83 -21.75
N ARG A 10 -20.23 -16.91 -23.04
CA ARG A 10 -21.03 -18.03 -23.57
C ARG A 10 -20.17 -19.28 -23.67
N LYS A 11 -20.67 -20.40 -23.15
CA LYS A 11 -20.01 -21.71 -23.24
C LYS A 11 -20.69 -22.55 -24.33
N THR A 12 -19.87 -23.22 -25.14
CA THR A 12 -20.30 -24.16 -26.18
C THR A 12 -20.00 -25.60 -25.76
N GLU A 13 -20.54 -26.56 -26.50
CA GLU A 13 -20.27 -27.99 -26.29
C GLU A 13 -18.75 -28.26 -26.36
N GLY A 14 -18.25 -29.11 -25.46
CA GLY A 14 -16.82 -29.36 -25.26
C GLY A 14 -16.06 -28.30 -24.44
N GLY A 15 -16.70 -27.17 -24.11
CA GLY A 15 -16.10 -26.11 -23.30
C GLY A 15 -15.93 -26.49 -21.83
N GLN A 16 -14.80 -26.10 -21.22
CA GLN A 16 -14.58 -26.29 -19.78
C GLN A 16 -15.33 -25.23 -18.95
N ILE A 17 -15.86 -25.68 -17.81
CA ILE A 17 -16.54 -24.86 -16.79
C ILE A 17 -15.81 -25.05 -15.46
N TYR A 18 -15.47 -23.93 -14.80
CA TYR A 18 -14.69 -23.94 -13.56
C TYR A 18 -15.57 -23.92 -12.32
N SER A 19 -15.17 -24.65 -11.27
CA SER A 19 -15.81 -24.58 -9.96
C SER A 19 -15.78 -23.15 -9.41
N GLY A 20 -16.91 -22.65 -8.88
CA GLY A 20 -17.06 -21.25 -8.44
C GLY A 20 -17.61 -20.30 -9.50
N SER A 21 -17.92 -20.78 -10.72
CA SER A 21 -18.66 -20.02 -11.72
C SER A 21 -20.17 -20.04 -11.43
N THR A 22 -20.89 -18.97 -11.80
CA THR A 22 -22.36 -18.90 -11.67
C THR A 22 -22.99 -18.93 -13.06
N ALA A 23 -24.01 -19.77 -13.25
CA ALA A 23 -24.81 -19.76 -14.48
C ALA A 23 -25.73 -18.54 -14.47
N VAL A 24 -25.54 -17.62 -15.42
CA VAL A 24 -26.35 -16.40 -15.54
C VAL A 24 -27.60 -16.62 -16.38
N SER A 25 -27.51 -17.45 -17.43
CA SER A 25 -28.65 -17.77 -18.30
C SER A 25 -28.41 -19.06 -19.10
N GLY A 26 -29.49 -19.79 -19.38
CA GLY A 26 -29.47 -21.03 -20.16
C GLY A 26 -29.32 -22.29 -19.32
N MET A 27 -29.34 -23.45 -19.99
CA MET A 27 -29.13 -24.76 -19.38
C MET A 27 -27.95 -25.44 -20.06
N ALA A 28 -27.16 -26.18 -19.29
CA ALA A 28 -26.06 -26.97 -19.80
C ALA A 28 -26.01 -28.32 -19.07
N LEU A 29 -25.79 -29.39 -19.83
CA LEU A 29 -25.42 -30.68 -19.28
C LEU A 29 -23.90 -30.70 -19.10
N VAL A 30 -23.41 -30.98 -17.90
CA VAL A 30 -21.99 -30.85 -17.58
C VAL A 30 -21.46 -32.15 -16.98
N ARG A 31 -20.27 -32.58 -17.43
CA ARG A 31 -19.52 -33.67 -16.79
C ARG A 31 -18.59 -33.09 -15.74
N VAL A 32 -18.70 -33.58 -14.51
CA VAL A 32 -17.80 -33.18 -13.42
C VAL A 32 -16.46 -33.89 -13.58
N ASN A 33 -15.39 -33.12 -13.80
CA ASN A 33 -14.04 -33.66 -14.00
C ASN A 33 -13.18 -33.62 -12.71
N ALA A 34 -13.50 -32.76 -11.74
CA ALA A 34 -12.79 -32.64 -10.46
C ALA A 34 -13.73 -32.17 -9.35
N VAL A 35 -13.53 -32.66 -8.12
CA VAL A 35 -14.36 -32.38 -6.93
C VAL A 35 -13.51 -32.03 -5.72
N GLY A 36 -14.09 -31.29 -4.77
CA GLY A 36 -13.42 -30.95 -3.51
C GLY A 36 -12.12 -30.17 -3.72
N GLU A 37 -11.04 -30.67 -3.10
CA GLU A 37 -9.69 -30.07 -3.13
C GLU A 37 -9.07 -30.04 -4.53
N HIS A 38 -9.50 -30.91 -5.44
CA HIS A 38 -9.01 -30.97 -6.82
C HIS A 38 -9.74 -29.99 -7.76
N SER A 39 -10.78 -29.31 -7.26
CA SER A 39 -11.51 -28.34 -8.07
C SER A 39 -10.71 -27.05 -8.24
N TYR A 40 -10.85 -26.37 -9.38
CA TYR A 40 -10.04 -25.21 -9.74
C TYR A 40 -10.06 -24.07 -8.70
N ALA A 41 -11.23 -23.70 -8.17
CA ALA A 41 -11.31 -22.67 -7.12
C ALA A 41 -10.64 -23.11 -5.80
N ALA A 42 -10.71 -24.40 -5.47
CA ALA A 42 -10.12 -24.95 -4.25
C ALA A 42 -8.59 -25.00 -4.35
N THR A 43 -8.04 -25.43 -5.49
CA THR A 43 -6.58 -25.44 -5.71
C THR A 43 -6.00 -24.03 -5.68
N LEU A 44 -6.68 -23.05 -6.30
CA LEU A 44 -6.25 -21.65 -6.28
C LEU A 44 -6.24 -21.09 -4.84
N THR A 45 -7.30 -21.40 -4.07
CA THR A 45 -7.40 -20.99 -2.65
C THR A 45 -6.33 -21.67 -1.78
N ALA A 46 -6.06 -22.95 -2.00
CA ALA A 46 -5.05 -23.71 -1.25
C ALA A 46 -3.64 -23.19 -1.53
N GLN A 47 -3.30 -22.94 -2.80
CA GLN A 47 -2.05 -22.33 -3.19
C GLN A 47 -1.89 -20.93 -2.59
N ALA A 48 -2.97 -20.15 -2.50
CA ALA A 48 -2.99 -18.85 -1.85
C ALA A 48 -2.71 -18.97 -0.33
N LYS A 49 -3.34 -19.92 0.38
CA LYS A 49 -3.24 -20.08 1.85
C LYS A 49 -1.86 -20.44 2.41
N VAL A 50 -0.89 -20.90 1.61
CA VAL A 50 0.46 -21.23 2.12
C VAL A 50 1.15 -19.97 2.66
N TYR A 51 1.50 -19.91 3.94
CA TYR A 51 2.08 -18.72 4.56
C TYR A 51 3.47 -18.37 3.99
N LYS A 52 3.68 -17.13 3.53
CA LYS A 52 4.99 -16.55 3.15
C LYS A 52 5.23 -15.33 4.04
N LYS A 53 6.33 -15.31 4.79
CA LYS A 53 6.65 -14.19 5.69
C LYS A 53 7.12 -12.97 4.89
N THR A 54 6.58 -11.79 5.19
CA THR A 54 6.99 -10.52 4.57
C THR A 54 8.45 -10.19 4.89
N VAL A 55 9.22 -9.73 3.88
CA VAL A 55 10.65 -9.42 4.01
C VAL A 55 10.84 -7.97 4.46
N SER A 56 11.18 -7.77 5.73
CA SER A 56 11.46 -6.46 6.33
C SER A 56 12.98 -6.18 6.41
N ASP A 57 13.44 -5.05 5.87
CA ASP A 57 14.85 -4.58 5.94
C ASP A 57 15.18 -4.15 7.38
N LEU A 58 14.23 -3.54 8.10
CA LEU A 58 14.38 -3.17 9.51
C LEU A 58 14.60 -4.40 10.39
N ASN A 59 13.72 -5.39 10.33
CA ASN A 59 13.84 -6.62 11.13
C ASN A 59 15.09 -7.40 10.73
N LYS A 60 15.44 -7.45 9.44
CA LYS A 60 16.70 -8.07 9.00
C LYS A 60 17.91 -7.35 9.60
N GLY A 61 17.93 -6.02 9.56
CA GLY A 61 18.99 -5.20 10.15
C GLY A 61 19.11 -5.38 11.66
N ILE A 62 18.01 -5.34 12.40
CA ILE A 62 17.96 -5.55 13.85
C ILE A 62 18.44 -6.96 14.20
N ASN A 63 17.96 -7.99 13.50
CA ASN A 63 18.39 -9.37 13.73
C ASN A 63 19.88 -9.57 13.46
N THR A 64 20.43 -8.90 12.44
CA THR A 64 21.87 -8.92 12.18
C THR A 64 22.66 -8.27 13.32
N ILE A 65 22.21 -7.11 13.83
CA ILE A 65 22.82 -6.47 15.01
C ILE A 65 22.78 -7.40 16.21
N LEU A 66 21.62 -8.00 16.51
CA LEU A 66 21.46 -8.91 17.64
C LEU A 66 22.35 -10.14 17.52
N LYS A 67 22.41 -10.78 16.36
CA LYS A 67 23.28 -11.95 16.12
C LYS A 67 24.75 -11.61 16.36
N PHE A 68 25.22 -10.51 15.79
CA PHE A 68 26.60 -10.05 15.96
C PHE A 68 26.90 -9.69 17.42
N MET A 69 25.97 -9.00 18.09
CA MET A 69 26.10 -8.66 19.51
C MET A 69 26.10 -9.89 20.41
N THR A 70 25.24 -10.87 20.19
CA THR A 70 25.25 -12.12 20.97
C THR A 70 26.59 -12.83 20.88
N PHE A 71 27.17 -12.91 19.66
CA PHE A 71 28.49 -13.48 19.47
C PHE A 71 29.60 -12.69 20.20
N LEU A 72 29.49 -11.36 20.28
CA LEU A 72 30.45 -10.50 20.96
C LEU A 72 30.29 -10.48 22.50
N VAL A 73 29.05 -10.44 23.00
CA VAL A 73 28.72 -10.24 24.41
C VAL A 73 29.11 -11.44 25.26
N VAL A 74 28.91 -12.68 24.77
CA VAL A 74 29.22 -13.90 25.52
C VAL A 74 30.70 -14.00 25.92
N PRO A 75 31.68 -13.92 24.99
CA PRO A 75 33.09 -13.97 25.36
C PRO A 75 33.50 -12.75 26.18
N LEU A 76 32.99 -11.56 25.86
CA LEU A 76 33.33 -10.34 26.59
C LEU A 76 32.79 -10.37 28.04
N CYS A 77 31.64 -10.99 28.28
CA CYS A 77 31.11 -11.24 29.62
C CYS A 77 32.06 -12.11 30.44
N ALA A 78 32.51 -13.25 29.89
CA ALA A 78 33.47 -14.13 30.56
C ALA A 78 34.79 -13.39 30.87
N LEU A 79 35.30 -12.63 29.92
CA LEU A 79 36.51 -11.82 30.09
C LEU A 79 36.35 -10.70 31.11
N LEU A 80 35.18 -10.07 31.18
CA LEU A 80 34.88 -9.04 32.18
C LEU A 80 34.83 -9.63 33.58
N VAL A 81 34.14 -10.76 33.78
CA VAL A 81 34.10 -11.45 35.08
C VAL A 81 35.51 -11.81 35.51
N TRP A 82 36.30 -12.39 34.61
CA TRP A 82 37.71 -12.71 34.87
C TRP A 82 38.53 -11.46 35.25
N SER A 83 38.41 -10.38 34.47
CA SER A 83 39.11 -9.12 34.71
C SER A 83 38.74 -8.49 36.05
N GLN A 84 37.44 -8.39 36.36
CA GLN A 84 36.97 -7.75 37.60
C GLN A 84 37.29 -8.58 38.84
N ILE A 85 37.44 -9.90 38.72
CA ILE A 85 37.92 -10.75 39.82
C ILE A 85 39.42 -10.55 40.04
N ASN A 86 40.20 -10.34 38.99
CA ASN A 86 41.62 -10.03 39.14
C ASN A 86 41.85 -8.66 39.79
N THR A 87 41.00 -7.67 39.54
CA THR A 87 41.13 -6.34 40.17
C THR A 87 40.96 -6.35 41.68
N VAL A 88 40.28 -7.36 42.24
CA VAL A 88 40.09 -7.56 43.70
C VAL A 88 41.10 -8.54 44.31
N GLY A 89 42.20 -8.85 43.61
CA GLY A 89 43.23 -9.77 44.09
C GLY A 89 43.03 -11.24 43.72
N GLY A 90 42.12 -11.54 42.78
CA GLY A 90 41.90 -12.88 42.23
C GLY A 90 40.88 -13.72 43.02
N TRP A 91 40.57 -14.92 42.51
CA TRP A 91 39.51 -15.78 43.04
C TRP A 91 39.65 -16.14 44.52
N GLY A 92 40.88 -16.37 44.99
CA GLY A 92 41.13 -16.74 46.39
C GLY A 92 40.76 -15.61 47.36
N VAL A 93 41.21 -14.39 47.06
CA VAL A 93 40.90 -13.20 47.87
C VAL A 93 39.42 -12.85 47.74
N ALA A 94 38.89 -12.81 46.51
CA ALA A 94 37.51 -12.43 46.24
C ALA A 94 36.46 -13.30 46.96
N ILE A 95 36.72 -14.61 47.10
CA ILE A 95 35.84 -15.53 47.82
C ILE A 95 35.98 -15.34 49.33
N ALA A 96 37.22 -15.18 49.83
CA ALA A 96 37.50 -15.01 51.25
C ALA A 96 36.95 -13.68 51.82
N THR A 97 37.02 -12.59 51.05
CA THR A 97 36.56 -11.25 51.45
C THR A 97 35.09 -10.99 51.09
N GLY A 98 34.51 -11.79 50.19
CA GLY A 98 33.16 -11.57 49.67
C GLY A 98 33.08 -10.52 48.54
N GLU A 99 34.22 -9.93 48.14
CA GLU A 99 34.31 -8.90 47.09
C GLU A 99 33.92 -9.42 45.69
N TRP A 100 33.85 -10.74 45.51
CA TRP A 100 33.30 -11.35 44.29
C TRP A 100 31.92 -10.77 43.92
N ARG A 101 31.11 -10.35 44.91
CA ARG A 101 29.81 -9.71 44.68
C ARG A 101 29.97 -8.38 43.93
N GLN A 102 30.92 -7.55 44.32
CA GLN A 102 31.21 -6.26 43.69
C GLN A 102 31.86 -6.43 42.31
N ALA A 103 32.73 -7.43 42.16
CA ALA A 103 33.28 -7.80 40.86
C ALA A 103 32.19 -8.24 39.87
N VAL A 104 31.24 -9.07 40.31
CA VAL A 104 30.08 -9.48 39.49
C VAL A 104 29.20 -8.29 39.15
N VAL A 105 28.87 -7.41 40.10
CA VAL A 105 28.09 -6.18 39.82
C VAL A 105 28.77 -5.30 38.77
N SER A 106 30.10 -5.20 38.83
CA SER A 106 30.91 -4.44 37.87
C SER A 106 30.91 -5.09 36.48
N ALA A 107 31.02 -6.42 36.41
CA ALA A 107 30.90 -7.16 35.14
C ALA A 107 29.49 -7.02 34.53
N VAL A 108 28.44 -7.10 35.35
CA VAL A 108 27.04 -6.90 34.93
C VAL A 108 26.82 -5.49 34.37
N ALA A 109 27.48 -4.47 34.92
CA ALA A 109 27.44 -3.10 34.39
C ALA A 109 28.01 -3.00 32.96
N GLY A 110 29.00 -3.83 32.62
CA GLY A 110 29.48 -4.04 31.26
C GLY A 110 28.42 -4.66 30.36
N VAL A 111 27.89 -5.80 30.79
CA VAL A 111 27.00 -6.64 29.97
C VAL A 111 25.67 -5.95 29.65
N VAL A 112 25.01 -5.37 30.63
CA VAL A 112 23.70 -4.68 30.46
C VAL A 112 23.81 -3.47 29.53
N GLY A 113 24.99 -2.86 29.47
CA GLY A 113 25.27 -1.77 28.53
C GLY A 113 25.22 -2.21 27.06
N MET A 114 25.62 -3.45 26.76
CA MET A 114 25.79 -3.94 25.39
C MET A 114 24.48 -4.37 24.73
N ILE A 115 23.47 -4.75 25.50
CA ILE A 115 22.21 -5.29 24.95
C ILE A 115 21.29 -4.12 24.51
N PRO A 116 20.86 -4.07 23.23
CA PRO A 116 19.99 -3.02 22.72
C PRO A 116 18.50 -3.30 23.01
N GLU A 117 18.15 -3.51 24.29
CA GLU A 117 16.82 -3.96 24.74
C GLU A 117 15.68 -3.07 24.23
N GLY A 118 15.85 -1.75 24.35
CA GLY A 118 14.81 -0.79 23.96
C GLY A 118 14.63 -0.64 22.44
N LEU A 119 15.58 -1.11 21.62
CA LEU A 119 15.44 -1.06 20.16
C LEU A 119 14.30 -1.95 19.69
N VAL A 120 14.30 -3.22 20.12
CA VAL A 120 13.27 -4.22 19.72
C VAL A 120 11.90 -3.83 20.25
N LEU A 121 11.83 -3.36 21.51
CA LEU A 121 10.59 -2.89 22.10
C LEU A 121 10.00 -1.70 21.34
N LEU A 122 10.83 -0.69 21.03
CA LEU A 122 10.36 0.50 20.34
C LEU A 122 9.95 0.21 18.91
N THR A 123 10.62 -0.70 18.20
CA THR A 123 10.24 -1.03 16.82
C THR A 123 8.86 -1.67 16.79
N SER A 124 8.61 -2.65 17.67
CA SER A 124 7.30 -3.29 17.81
C SER A 124 6.20 -2.31 18.21
N LEU A 125 6.48 -1.44 19.19
CA LEU A 125 5.52 -0.43 19.64
C LEU A 125 5.20 0.59 18.56
N ASN A 126 6.19 1.02 17.77
CA ASN A 126 5.96 1.98 16.69
C ASN A 126 5.15 1.39 15.55
N PHE A 127 5.41 0.14 15.16
CA PHE A 127 4.56 -0.53 14.18
C PHE A 127 3.15 -0.72 14.70
N ALA A 128 2.98 -1.12 15.97
CA ALA A 128 1.65 -1.24 16.59
C ALA A 128 0.90 0.10 16.59
N LEU A 129 1.56 1.21 16.97
CA LEU A 129 0.96 2.55 16.94
C LEU A 129 0.62 3.01 15.52
N ALA A 130 1.44 2.66 14.53
CA ALA A 130 1.14 2.93 13.14
C ALA A 130 -0.08 2.13 12.67
N ALA A 131 -0.12 0.82 12.93
CA ALA A 131 -1.25 -0.05 12.62
C ALA A 131 -2.55 0.44 13.28
N ILE A 132 -2.52 0.84 14.57
CA ILE A 132 -3.70 1.41 15.26
C ILE A 132 -4.18 2.70 14.58
N ARG A 133 -3.25 3.57 14.15
CA ARG A 133 -3.60 4.81 13.45
C ARG A 133 -4.20 4.55 12.06
N LEU A 134 -3.70 3.54 11.35
CA LEU A 134 -4.22 3.12 10.06
C LEU A 134 -5.60 2.45 10.20
N ALA A 135 -5.79 1.64 11.24
CA ALA A 135 -7.07 1.02 11.55
C ALA A 135 -8.16 2.06 11.81
N ARG A 136 -7.83 3.18 12.48
CA ARG A 136 -8.74 4.33 12.67
C ARG A 136 -9.12 5.03 11.36
N LYS A 137 -8.38 4.81 10.27
CA LYS A 137 -8.67 5.27 8.90
C LYS A 137 -9.16 4.10 8.01
N ASN A 138 -9.87 3.13 8.58
CA ASN A 138 -10.43 1.97 7.86
C ASN A 138 -9.38 1.15 7.09
N THR A 139 -8.10 1.21 7.48
CA THR A 139 -7.05 0.38 6.88
C THR A 139 -6.55 -0.63 7.90
N LEU A 140 -6.91 -1.89 7.70
CA LEU A 140 -6.49 -2.99 8.56
C LEU A 140 -5.13 -3.53 8.10
N VAL A 141 -4.13 -3.43 8.97
CA VAL A 141 -2.81 -4.02 8.76
C VAL A 141 -2.78 -5.39 9.44
N GLN A 142 -2.65 -6.47 8.67
CA GLN A 142 -2.61 -7.84 9.19
C GLN A 142 -1.22 -8.23 9.71
N GLU A 143 -0.18 -7.73 9.06
CA GLU A 143 1.22 -7.94 9.46
C GLU A 143 1.90 -6.59 9.73
N LEU A 144 2.48 -6.43 10.92
CA LEU A 144 3.09 -5.18 11.36
C LEU A 144 4.27 -4.76 10.48
N GLU A 145 5.03 -5.75 9.99
CA GLU A 145 6.15 -5.56 9.06
C GLU A 145 5.74 -4.92 7.74
N SER A 146 4.48 -5.08 7.33
CA SER A 146 3.98 -4.55 6.06
C SER A 146 3.91 -3.02 6.06
N VAL A 147 3.87 -2.40 7.25
CA VAL A 147 4.02 -0.94 7.41
C VAL A 147 5.37 -0.45 6.87
N GLU A 148 6.42 -1.25 7.02
CA GLU A 148 7.71 -0.96 6.39
C GLU A 148 7.66 -1.18 4.88
N THR A 149 7.13 -2.31 4.43
CA THR A 149 7.08 -2.62 3.00
C THR A 149 6.34 -1.53 2.23
N LEU A 150 5.21 -1.06 2.76
CA LEU A 150 4.47 0.12 2.28
C LEU A 150 5.35 1.35 2.02
N ALA A 151 6.36 1.57 2.85
CA ALA A 151 7.26 2.71 2.71
C ALA A 151 8.24 2.57 1.53
N ARG A 152 8.53 1.31 1.16
CA ARG A 152 9.53 0.89 0.17
C ARG A 152 8.97 0.71 -1.23
N VAL A 153 7.65 0.52 -1.35
CA VAL A 153 6.95 0.32 -2.63
C VAL A 153 7.37 1.40 -3.64
N ASP A 154 7.81 0.94 -4.80
CA ASP A 154 8.14 1.75 -5.96
C ASP A 154 7.35 1.32 -7.21
N SER A 155 6.81 0.09 -7.23
CA SER A 155 5.88 -0.39 -8.25
C SER A 155 4.52 -0.75 -7.62
N LEU A 156 3.47 -0.04 -8.01
CA LEU A 156 2.09 -0.30 -7.58
C LEU A 156 1.27 -0.89 -8.73
N ASN A 157 1.02 -2.19 -8.67
CA ASN A 157 0.18 -2.90 -9.62
C ASN A 157 -1.27 -2.90 -9.14
N LEU A 158 -2.15 -2.36 -9.97
CA LEU A 158 -3.55 -2.11 -9.66
C LEU A 158 -4.43 -3.06 -10.46
N ASP A 159 -5.33 -3.78 -9.80
CA ASP A 159 -6.47 -4.34 -10.52
C ASP A 159 -7.44 -3.23 -10.93
N LYS A 160 -7.95 -3.28 -12.16
CA LYS A 160 -8.86 -2.24 -12.67
C LYS A 160 -10.17 -2.22 -11.86
N THR A 161 -10.82 -3.37 -11.73
CA THR A 161 -12.14 -3.49 -11.12
C THR A 161 -12.00 -3.43 -9.61
N GLY A 162 -12.90 -2.72 -8.93
CA GLY A 162 -12.86 -2.57 -7.48
C GLY A 162 -11.80 -1.57 -6.98
N THR A 163 -10.72 -1.30 -7.73
CA THR A 163 -9.68 -0.31 -7.34
C THR A 163 -9.82 1.03 -8.05
N ILE A 164 -9.81 1.07 -9.39
CA ILE A 164 -9.95 2.32 -10.17
C ILE A 164 -11.43 2.58 -10.46
N THR A 165 -12.15 1.53 -10.82
CA THR A 165 -13.61 1.55 -10.96
C THR A 165 -14.26 0.96 -9.71
N ASP A 166 -15.50 1.32 -9.42
CA ASP A 166 -16.26 0.73 -8.30
C ASP A 166 -17.04 -0.54 -8.72
N GLY A 167 -16.90 -0.96 -9.98
CA GLY A 167 -17.62 -2.09 -10.58
C GLY A 167 -19.04 -1.74 -11.05
N GLY A 168 -19.52 -0.52 -10.79
CA GLY A 168 -20.77 0.01 -11.31
C GLY A 168 -20.68 0.40 -12.78
N ILE A 169 -21.85 0.47 -13.42
CA ILE A 169 -22.01 1.02 -14.77
C ILE A 169 -22.71 2.37 -14.62
N ALA A 170 -22.31 3.35 -15.42
CA ALA A 170 -22.96 4.65 -15.50
C ALA A 170 -23.45 4.88 -16.93
N PHE A 171 -24.68 5.38 -17.08
CA PHE A 171 -25.13 5.96 -18.35
C PHE A 171 -24.38 7.29 -18.56
N ASN A 172 -23.70 7.42 -19.70
CA ASN A 172 -22.90 8.59 -20.01
C ASN A 172 -23.71 9.57 -20.89
N ARG A 173 -24.10 9.11 -22.08
CA ARG A 173 -24.88 9.91 -23.03
C ARG A 173 -25.60 9.06 -24.07
N LEU A 174 -26.57 9.69 -24.72
CA LEU A 174 -27.18 9.22 -25.96
C LEU A 174 -26.48 9.93 -27.14
N VAL A 175 -26.23 9.21 -28.22
CA VAL A 175 -25.72 9.76 -29.49
C VAL A 175 -26.77 9.47 -30.56
N MET A 176 -27.49 10.50 -30.98
CA MET A 176 -28.47 10.39 -32.07
C MET A 176 -27.75 10.06 -33.38
N LEU A 177 -28.31 9.13 -34.14
CA LEU A 177 -27.84 8.79 -35.49
C LEU A 177 -28.63 9.64 -36.49
N ASP A 178 -27.93 10.26 -37.45
CA ASP A 178 -28.60 10.94 -38.54
C ASP A 178 -29.31 9.91 -39.43
N ALA A 179 -30.55 10.21 -39.83
CA ALA A 179 -31.25 9.40 -40.81
C ALA A 179 -30.53 9.57 -42.16
N ASP A 180 -29.90 8.50 -42.66
CA ASP A 180 -29.30 8.48 -44.00
C ASP A 180 -30.35 8.93 -45.03
N GLU A 181 -30.07 10.03 -45.74
CA GLU A 181 -30.89 10.50 -46.87
C GLU A 181 -30.89 9.49 -48.04
N THR A 182 -29.97 8.52 -48.04
CA THR A 182 -29.76 7.55 -49.12
C THR A 182 -30.68 6.33 -49.12
N THR A 183 -31.37 6.03 -48.02
CA THR A 183 -32.36 4.94 -47.95
C THR A 183 -33.81 5.43 -47.96
N ALA A 184 -34.03 6.75 -48.03
CA ALA A 184 -35.38 7.31 -48.15
C ALA A 184 -36.00 6.93 -49.51
N HIS A 185 -37.06 6.12 -49.49
CA HIS A 185 -37.96 6.02 -50.63
C HIS A 185 -38.53 7.42 -50.94
N PRO A 186 -38.58 7.84 -52.22
CA PRO A 186 -39.06 9.17 -52.57
C PRO A 186 -40.55 9.31 -52.23
N GLY A 187 -40.85 9.92 -51.07
CA GLY A 187 -42.21 10.16 -50.60
C GLY A 187 -42.38 10.24 -49.07
N GLU A 188 -41.46 9.68 -48.29
CA GLU A 188 -41.57 9.66 -46.82
C GLU A 188 -40.82 10.83 -46.18
N ALA A 189 -41.56 11.75 -45.56
CA ALA A 189 -40.97 12.75 -44.69
C ALA A 189 -40.42 12.03 -43.45
N SER A 190 -39.09 11.83 -43.39
CA SER A 190 -38.45 11.25 -42.21
C SER A 190 -38.62 12.22 -41.03
N GLU A 191 -39.62 11.97 -40.18
CA GLU A 191 -39.78 12.69 -38.93
C GLU A 191 -38.50 12.49 -38.10
N ARG A 192 -37.77 13.58 -37.87
CA ARG A 192 -36.62 13.59 -36.95
C ARG A 192 -37.15 13.38 -35.54
N LEU A 193 -36.86 12.20 -34.99
CA LEU A 193 -37.15 11.87 -33.60
C LEU A 193 -36.38 12.83 -32.68
N GLN A 194 -37.06 13.38 -31.67
CA GLN A 194 -36.42 14.21 -30.65
C GLN A 194 -35.65 13.33 -29.65
N GLU A 195 -34.59 13.88 -29.06
CA GLU A 195 -33.77 13.15 -28.08
C GLU A 195 -34.59 12.66 -26.87
N ASP A 196 -35.48 13.51 -26.35
CA ASP A 196 -36.35 13.18 -25.21
C ASP A 196 -37.26 11.97 -25.47
N THR A 197 -37.77 11.85 -26.69
CA THR A 197 -38.57 10.71 -27.13
C THR A 197 -37.77 9.40 -27.06
N VAL A 198 -36.51 9.44 -27.52
CA VAL A 198 -35.63 8.26 -27.51
C VAL A 198 -35.18 7.92 -26.10
N LEU A 199 -34.93 8.92 -25.25
CA LEU A 199 -34.60 8.71 -23.84
C LEU A 199 -35.75 8.07 -23.06
N GLN A 200 -36.98 8.48 -23.34
CA GLN A 200 -38.15 7.82 -22.75
C GLN A 200 -38.28 6.36 -23.21
N ALA A 201 -38.16 6.09 -24.52
CA ALA A 201 -38.19 4.73 -25.03
C ALA A 201 -37.06 3.87 -24.42
N LEU A 202 -35.88 4.46 -24.24
CA LEU A 202 -34.75 3.82 -23.56
C LEU A 202 -35.04 3.51 -22.09
N TYR A 203 -35.71 4.41 -21.37
CA TYR A 203 -36.16 4.16 -20.00
C TYR A 203 -37.09 2.96 -19.93
N ASP A 204 -38.11 2.91 -20.80
CA ASP A 204 -39.09 1.82 -20.84
C ASP A 204 -38.49 0.48 -21.28
N LEU A 205 -37.50 0.50 -22.19
CA LEU A 205 -36.70 -0.66 -22.59
C LEU A 205 -35.84 -1.20 -21.43
N ALA A 206 -35.39 -0.32 -20.53
CA ALA A 206 -34.59 -0.69 -19.36
C ALA A 206 -35.43 -1.08 -18.14
N TYR A 207 -36.70 -0.65 -18.06
CA TYR A 207 -37.60 -0.80 -16.91
C TYR A 207 -38.16 -2.22 -16.73
N GLU A 208 -37.31 -3.24 -16.69
CA GLU A 208 -37.71 -4.65 -16.51
C GLU A 208 -37.87 -5.03 -15.03
N GLU A 209 -38.49 -6.19 -14.72
CA GLU A 209 -38.63 -6.67 -13.33
C GLU A 209 -37.27 -6.95 -12.65
N GLN A 210 -36.29 -7.43 -13.42
CA GLN A 210 -34.93 -7.72 -12.95
C GLN A 210 -33.89 -7.11 -13.90
N PRO A 211 -33.72 -5.78 -13.87
CA PRO A 211 -32.83 -5.09 -14.80
C PRO A 211 -31.38 -5.48 -14.52
N ASN A 212 -30.64 -5.79 -15.59
CA ASN A 212 -29.20 -6.03 -15.51
C ASN A 212 -28.44 -4.75 -15.12
N GLY A 213 -27.12 -4.85 -14.87
CA GLY A 213 -26.32 -3.70 -14.44
C GLY A 213 -26.37 -2.48 -15.38
N THR A 214 -26.52 -2.70 -16.70
CA THR A 214 -26.67 -1.61 -17.67
C THR A 214 -28.07 -0.99 -17.60
N GLY A 215 -29.12 -1.81 -17.52
CA GLY A 215 -30.49 -1.34 -17.37
C GLY A 215 -30.68 -0.52 -16.10
N ARG A 216 -30.10 -0.96 -14.97
CA ARG A 216 -30.13 -0.19 -13.71
C ARG A 216 -29.45 1.17 -13.84
N ALA A 217 -28.30 1.23 -14.51
CA ALA A 217 -27.58 2.48 -14.73
C ALA A 217 -28.37 3.48 -15.58
N ILE A 218 -29.08 2.99 -16.58
CA ILE A 218 -29.98 3.79 -17.42
C ILE A 218 -31.16 4.31 -16.59
N LEU A 219 -31.83 3.43 -15.85
CA LEU A 219 -32.98 3.79 -15.01
C LEU A 219 -32.63 4.81 -13.93
N GLU A 220 -31.48 4.66 -13.26
CA GLU A 220 -31.00 5.59 -12.24
C GLU A 220 -30.77 6.98 -12.86
N ALA A 221 -29.98 7.04 -13.95
CA ALA A 221 -29.61 8.32 -14.56
C ALA A 221 -30.80 9.05 -15.22
N LEU A 222 -31.73 8.33 -15.84
CA LEU A 222 -32.91 8.91 -16.45
C LEU A 222 -34.02 9.17 -15.42
N GLY A 223 -34.16 8.34 -14.39
CA GLY A 223 -35.07 8.62 -13.28
C GLY A 223 -34.73 9.93 -12.54
N GLU A 224 -33.43 10.22 -12.35
CA GLU A 224 -32.97 11.51 -11.82
C GLU A 224 -33.32 12.70 -12.72
N ARG A 225 -33.47 12.47 -14.04
CA ARG A 225 -33.93 13.46 -15.02
C ARG A 225 -35.46 13.55 -15.12
N GLY A 226 -36.19 12.76 -14.34
CA GLY A 226 -37.65 12.81 -14.25
C GLY A 226 -38.40 11.91 -15.24
N TYR A 227 -37.73 10.98 -15.94
CA TYR A 227 -38.41 9.99 -16.78
C TYR A 227 -39.08 8.91 -15.92
N VAL A 228 -40.28 8.49 -16.30
CA VAL A 228 -41.13 7.52 -15.58
C VAL A 228 -41.67 6.47 -16.54
N PRO A 229 -42.07 5.28 -16.05
CA PRO A 229 -42.60 4.23 -16.93
C PRO A 229 -43.83 4.70 -17.72
N ALA A 230 -43.82 4.49 -19.03
CA ALA A 230 -44.95 4.77 -19.91
C ALA A 230 -45.93 3.58 -19.98
N GLY A 231 -47.13 3.83 -20.49
CA GLY A 231 -48.11 2.77 -20.79
C GLY A 231 -47.72 2.00 -22.06
N ILE A 232 -46.94 0.93 -21.91
CA ILE A 232 -46.57 0.02 -23.00
C ILE A 232 -47.60 -1.10 -23.18
N GLU A 233 -47.83 -1.54 -24.41
CA GLU A 233 -48.77 -2.63 -24.72
C GLU A 233 -48.13 -4.00 -24.52
N THR A 234 -46.91 -4.16 -25.06
CA THR A 234 -46.19 -5.44 -25.07
C THR A 234 -44.72 -5.20 -24.76
N ARG A 235 -44.10 -6.16 -24.06
CA ARG A 235 -42.68 -6.15 -23.76
C ARG A 235 -42.04 -7.49 -24.09
N VAL A 236 -40.87 -7.42 -24.71
CA VAL A 236 -39.92 -8.54 -24.82
C VAL A 236 -38.74 -8.25 -23.89
N PRO A 237 -38.60 -8.98 -22.77
CA PRO A 237 -37.51 -8.75 -21.84
C PRO A 237 -36.16 -9.15 -22.47
N PHE A 238 -35.09 -8.55 -21.96
CA PHE A 238 -33.73 -8.84 -22.38
C PHE A 238 -33.39 -10.31 -22.10
N SER A 239 -32.81 -10.96 -23.10
CA SER A 239 -32.22 -12.29 -22.94
C SER A 239 -30.80 -12.29 -23.45
N SER A 240 -29.87 -12.83 -22.66
CA SER A 240 -28.48 -12.99 -23.09
C SER A 240 -28.32 -13.86 -24.34
N ALA A 241 -29.29 -14.74 -24.64
CA ALA A 241 -29.30 -15.54 -25.86
C ALA A 241 -29.60 -14.68 -27.10
N ARG A 242 -30.52 -13.71 -26.96
CA ARG A 242 -30.92 -12.79 -28.03
C ARG A 242 -30.03 -11.55 -28.11
N LYS A 243 -29.49 -11.09 -26.98
CA LYS A 243 -28.74 -9.83 -26.80
C LYS A 243 -29.51 -8.55 -27.13
N TRP A 244 -30.85 -8.61 -27.10
CA TRP A 244 -31.74 -7.46 -27.26
C TRP A 244 -33.02 -7.61 -26.43
N SER A 245 -33.70 -6.49 -26.19
CA SER A 245 -35.06 -6.35 -25.63
C SER A 245 -35.89 -5.42 -26.52
N ALA A 246 -37.22 -5.44 -26.34
CA ALA A 246 -38.12 -4.59 -27.10
C ALA A 246 -39.35 -4.16 -26.28
N VAL A 247 -39.93 -3.01 -26.63
CA VAL A 247 -41.22 -2.53 -26.12
C VAL A 247 -42.07 -2.01 -27.28
N ALA A 248 -43.36 -2.28 -27.23
CA ALA A 248 -44.34 -1.80 -28.20
C ALA A 248 -45.22 -0.71 -27.57
N TYR A 249 -45.34 0.42 -28.26
CA TYR A 249 -46.27 1.51 -27.93
C TYR A 249 -47.53 1.44 -28.80
N PRO A 250 -48.69 1.90 -28.28
CA PRO A 250 -49.93 1.98 -29.06
C PRO A 250 -49.77 2.80 -30.34
N GLU A 251 -50.56 2.49 -31.39
CA GLU A 251 -50.54 3.22 -32.69
C GLU A 251 -50.69 4.74 -32.55
N GLN A 252 -51.51 5.20 -31.60
CA GLN A 252 -51.74 6.64 -31.35
C GLN A 252 -50.54 7.33 -30.67
N GLY A 253 -49.47 6.57 -30.39
CA GLY A 253 -48.36 6.99 -29.55
C GLY A 253 -48.77 7.12 -28.08
N TYR A 254 -47.79 7.44 -27.24
CA TYR A 254 -48.03 7.72 -25.84
C TYR A 254 -47.59 9.14 -25.53
N GLY A 255 -48.56 10.00 -25.21
CA GLY A 255 -48.30 11.38 -24.81
C GLY A 255 -47.83 11.46 -23.36
N LEU A 256 -46.63 12.00 -23.15
CA LEU A 256 -46.10 12.26 -21.82
C LEU A 256 -46.02 13.77 -21.57
N VAL A 257 -46.46 14.18 -20.39
CA VAL A 257 -46.09 15.48 -19.85
C VAL A 257 -44.74 15.29 -19.19
N GLY A 258 -43.67 15.63 -19.89
CA GLY A 258 -42.31 15.49 -19.38
C GLY A 258 -42.08 16.37 -18.15
N ALA A 259 -41.49 15.79 -17.11
CA ALA A 259 -40.94 16.50 -15.97
C ALA A 259 -39.52 17.05 -16.24
N ALA A 260 -39.05 17.00 -17.49
CA ALA A 260 -37.86 17.73 -17.89
C ALA A 260 -38.19 19.23 -17.87
N ALA A 261 -37.94 19.87 -16.72
CA ALA A 261 -37.86 21.31 -16.68
C ALA A 261 -36.77 21.72 -17.67
N SER A 262 -37.16 22.39 -18.77
CA SER A 262 -36.18 23.09 -19.59
C SER A 262 -35.38 24.05 -18.71
N GLU A 263 -34.20 24.50 -19.13
CA GLU A 263 -33.48 25.62 -18.48
C GLU A 263 -34.37 26.88 -18.30
N ALA A 264 -35.55 26.92 -18.96
CA ALA A 264 -36.56 27.96 -18.88
C ALA A 264 -37.84 27.59 -18.07
N GLY A 265 -37.90 26.46 -17.37
CA GLY A 265 -38.97 26.15 -16.41
C GLY A 265 -40.37 25.89 -16.99
N GLN A 266 -40.49 25.54 -18.28
CA GLN A 266 -41.74 25.09 -18.89
C GLN A 266 -41.77 23.56 -19.03
N PRO A 267 -42.89 22.88 -18.73
CA PRO A 267 -43.03 21.44 -18.95
C PRO A 267 -43.04 21.14 -20.45
N SER A 268 -42.07 20.38 -20.92
CA SER A 268 -42.04 19.88 -22.30
C SER A 268 -42.97 18.68 -22.42
N SER A 269 -44.10 18.84 -23.10
CA SER A 269 -44.89 17.70 -23.56
C SER A 269 -44.22 17.10 -24.80
N PHE A 270 -43.82 15.83 -24.73
CA PHE A 270 -43.32 15.10 -25.88
C PHE A 270 -44.13 13.80 -26.03
N ALA A 271 -44.32 13.36 -27.27
CA ALA A 271 -44.99 12.11 -27.58
C ALA A 271 -43.94 11.08 -27.98
N VAL A 272 -44.09 9.85 -27.47
CA VAL A 272 -43.38 8.71 -28.02
C VAL A 272 -44.22 8.17 -29.17
N PRO A 273 -43.70 8.14 -30.41
CA PRO A 273 -44.43 7.62 -31.55
C PRO A 273 -44.76 6.14 -31.33
N GLY A 274 -45.95 5.76 -31.81
CA GLY A 274 -46.41 4.38 -31.80
C GLY A 274 -45.50 3.49 -32.63
N GLY A 275 -45.43 2.22 -32.25
CA GLY A 275 -44.59 1.24 -32.93
C GLY A 275 -43.64 0.52 -31.99
N LEU A 276 -42.66 -0.17 -32.58
CA LEU A 276 -41.80 -1.10 -31.87
C LEU A 276 -40.41 -0.51 -31.68
N TRP A 277 -39.96 -0.49 -30.44
CA TRP A 277 -38.63 -0.02 -30.06
C TRP A 277 -37.77 -1.19 -29.62
N TYR A 278 -36.51 -1.19 -30.05
CA TYR A 278 -35.52 -2.21 -29.72
C TYR A 278 -34.33 -1.59 -28.99
N MET A 279 -33.77 -2.32 -28.02
CA MET A 279 -32.48 -2.00 -27.39
C MET A 279 -31.60 -3.25 -27.37
N GLY A 280 -30.33 -3.15 -27.76
CA GLY A 280 -29.44 -4.31 -27.73
C GLY A 280 -28.03 -4.08 -28.22
N ALA A 281 -27.31 -5.18 -28.43
CA ALA A 281 -25.96 -5.14 -28.97
C ALA A 281 -25.96 -4.62 -30.41
N PRO A 282 -25.12 -3.61 -30.76
CA PRO A 282 -25.11 -3.01 -32.10
C PRO A 282 -24.90 -4.04 -33.21
N GLU A 283 -23.98 -4.98 -33.04
CA GLU A 283 -23.68 -6.00 -34.04
C GLU A 283 -24.84 -6.99 -34.28
N VAL A 284 -25.72 -7.16 -33.30
CA VAL A 284 -26.86 -8.09 -33.39
C VAL A 284 -28.05 -7.41 -34.05
N ILE A 285 -28.36 -6.20 -33.61
CA ILE A 285 -29.49 -5.45 -34.18
C ILE A 285 -29.17 -5.08 -35.63
N LEU A 286 -28.02 -4.42 -35.90
CA LEU A 286 -27.66 -4.01 -37.26
C LEU A 286 -27.50 -5.18 -38.23
N GLY A 287 -27.11 -6.36 -37.74
CA GLY A 287 -27.00 -7.56 -38.57
C GLY A 287 -28.35 -8.14 -39.01
N ALA A 288 -29.45 -7.70 -38.39
CA ALA A 288 -30.82 -8.13 -38.72
C ALA A 288 -31.63 -7.06 -39.46
N LEU A 289 -31.13 -5.82 -39.56
CA LEU A 289 -31.81 -4.71 -40.24
C LEU A 289 -31.41 -4.64 -41.72
N ASP A 290 -32.32 -4.12 -42.54
CA ASP A 290 -32.06 -3.82 -43.95
C ASP A 290 -31.26 -2.52 -44.12
N GLY A 291 -30.42 -2.44 -45.16
CA GLY A 291 -29.78 -1.17 -45.56
C GLY A 291 -28.31 -0.97 -45.19
N GLY A 292 -27.54 -2.02 -44.86
CA GLY A 292 -26.07 -1.97 -44.89
C GLY A 292 -25.44 -0.89 -43.97
N HIS A 293 -25.71 -0.95 -42.66
CA HIS A 293 -25.28 0.06 -41.68
C HIS A 293 -23.80 -0.07 -41.22
N ALA A 294 -22.86 -0.20 -42.15
CA ALA A 294 -21.44 -0.36 -41.84
C ALA A 294 -20.86 0.85 -41.07
N ASP A 295 -21.32 2.06 -41.39
CA ASP A 295 -20.85 3.29 -40.78
C ASP A 295 -21.27 3.41 -39.31
N VAL A 296 -22.52 3.07 -39.01
CA VAL A 296 -23.04 3.02 -37.63
C VAL A 296 -22.28 1.97 -36.80
N LEU A 297 -22.01 0.80 -37.38
CA LEU A 297 -21.23 -0.24 -36.71
C LEU A 297 -19.78 0.22 -36.46
N SER A 298 -19.17 0.92 -37.42
CA SER A 298 -17.85 1.54 -37.27
C SER A 298 -17.82 2.58 -36.14
N GLN A 299 -18.84 3.45 -36.07
CA GLN A 299 -18.98 4.44 -35.00
C GLN A 299 -19.19 3.77 -33.63
N ALA A 300 -20.02 2.73 -33.54
CA ALA A 300 -20.20 1.95 -32.31
C ALA A 300 -18.88 1.28 -31.87
N ASN A 301 -18.11 0.74 -32.81
CA ASN A 301 -16.80 0.15 -32.53
C ASN A 301 -15.77 1.19 -32.05
N ALA A 302 -15.83 2.42 -32.54
CA ALA A 302 -14.96 3.50 -32.08
C ALA A 302 -15.22 3.84 -30.60
N TYR A 303 -16.49 4.00 -30.20
CA TYR A 303 -16.83 4.19 -28.79
C TYR A 303 -16.46 2.98 -27.92
N ALA A 304 -16.63 1.77 -28.44
CA ALA A 304 -16.19 0.56 -27.73
C ALA A 304 -14.67 0.51 -27.54
N ALA A 305 -13.89 1.03 -28.51
CA ALA A 305 -12.43 1.15 -28.41
C ALA A 305 -12.01 2.19 -27.34
N ASP A 306 -12.82 3.22 -27.11
CA ASP A 306 -12.65 4.20 -26.02
C ASP A 306 -13.05 3.65 -24.63
N GLY A 307 -13.33 2.34 -24.56
CA GLY A 307 -13.63 1.61 -23.34
C GLY A 307 -15.06 1.77 -22.85
N ASP A 308 -15.94 2.32 -23.68
CA ASP A 308 -17.35 2.46 -23.36
C ASP A 308 -18.14 1.20 -23.78
N ARG A 309 -19.22 0.94 -23.05
CA ARG A 309 -20.22 -0.07 -23.37
C ARG A 309 -21.30 0.57 -24.23
N VAL A 310 -21.39 0.13 -25.47
CA VAL A 310 -22.30 0.68 -26.47
C VAL A 310 -23.51 -0.24 -26.65
N LEU A 311 -24.72 0.33 -26.62
CA LEU A 311 -25.95 -0.31 -27.09
C LEU A 311 -26.53 0.49 -28.25
N LEU A 312 -27.36 -0.15 -29.07
CA LEU A 312 -28.12 0.48 -30.13
C LEU A 312 -29.60 0.51 -29.76
N VAL A 313 -30.24 1.64 -30.03
CA VAL A 313 -31.69 1.80 -30.04
C VAL A 313 -32.16 1.89 -31.48
N ALA A 314 -33.15 1.07 -31.84
CA ALA A 314 -33.79 1.06 -33.15
C ALA A 314 -35.31 1.19 -33.00
N HIS A 315 -35.96 1.75 -34.02
CA HIS A 315 -37.40 2.03 -34.02
C HIS A 315 -38.03 1.57 -35.33
N LEU A 316 -39.19 0.92 -35.23
CA LEU A 316 -40.08 0.62 -36.34
C LEU A 316 -41.38 1.41 -36.14
N SER A 317 -41.76 2.21 -37.14
CA SER A 317 -43.01 2.97 -37.10
C SER A 317 -44.23 2.04 -37.06
N ALA A 318 -45.28 2.43 -36.33
CA ALA A 318 -46.57 1.73 -36.34
C ALA A 318 -47.12 1.51 -37.76
N ASP A 319 -46.92 2.47 -38.68
CA ASP A 319 -47.41 2.38 -40.06
C ASP A 319 -46.81 1.22 -40.87
N LEU A 320 -45.63 0.74 -40.45
CA LEU A 320 -44.89 -0.34 -41.08
C LEU A 320 -45.13 -1.69 -40.38
N MET A 321 -45.91 -1.73 -39.29
CA MET A 321 -46.27 -2.98 -38.64
C MET A 321 -47.35 -3.70 -39.45
N GLU A 322 -47.12 -4.96 -39.80
CA GLU A 322 -48.15 -5.78 -40.44
C GLU A 322 -49.37 -5.96 -39.52
N PRO A 323 -50.60 -6.01 -40.07
CA PRO A 323 -51.79 -6.28 -39.28
C PRO A 323 -51.66 -7.61 -38.52
N THR A 324 -52.06 -7.62 -37.25
CA THR A 324 -52.08 -8.80 -36.37
C THR A 324 -52.93 -9.97 -36.91
N MET A 325 -53.77 -9.72 -37.91
CA MET A 325 -54.58 -10.72 -38.62
C MET A 325 -54.00 -11.00 -40.01
N ARG A 326 -53.65 -12.27 -40.26
CA ARG A 326 -53.33 -12.71 -41.63
C ARG A 326 -54.55 -12.62 -42.53
N ALA A 327 -54.32 -12.50 -43.83
CA ALA A 327 -55.37 -12.52 -44.86
C ALA A 327 -56.24 -13.80 -44.85
N ASP A 328 -55.80 -14.85 -44.16
CA ASP A 328 -56.51 -16.13 -43.96
C ASP A 328 -57.33 -16.20 -42.66
N GLY A 329 -57.36 -15.13 -41.85
CA GLY A 329 -58.08 -15.07 -40.58
C GLY A 329 -57.36 -15.73 -39.39
N SER A 330 -56.11 -16.15 -39.54
CA SER A 330 -55.28 -16.60 -38.42
C SER A 330 -54.59 -15.42 -37.72
N GLU A 331 -54.59 -15.43 -36.38
CA GLU A 331 -53.80 -14.49 -35.57
C GLU A 331 -52.30 -14.75 -35.83
N GLN A 332 -51.55 -13.68 -36.15
CA GLN A 332 -50.09 -13.76 -36.11
C GLN A 332 -49.65 -13.99 -34.64
N PRO A 333 -48.62 -14.82 -34.40
CA PRO A 333 -48.09 -15.01 -33.06
C PRO A 333 -47.64 -13.66 -32.49
N SER A 334 -48.04 -13.37 -31.25
CA SER A 334 -47.69 -12.11 -30.61
C SER A 334 -46.17 -11.99 -30.49
N LEU A 335 -45.64 -10.77 -30.52
CA LEU A 335 -44.21 -10.51 -30.34
C LEU A 335 -43.68 -11.02 -28.98
N ALA A 336 -44.58 -11.23 -28.00
CA ALA A 336 -44.28 -11.85 -26.73
C ALA A 336 -44.10 -13.38 -26.83
N ASP A 337 -44.84 -14.04 -27.73
CA ASP A 337 -44.79 -15.49 -27.93
C ASP A 337 -43.64 -15.91 -28.84
N GLU A 338 -43.36 -15.13 -29.89
CA GLU A 338 -42.23 -15.36 -30.79
C GLU A 338 -41.41 -14.07 -31.01
N PRO A 339 -40.36 -13.86 -30.20
CA PRO A 339 -39.53 -12.66 -30.29
C PRO A 339 -38.67 -12.66 -31.57
N ARG A 340 -38.86 -11.66 -32.44
CA ARG A 340 -38.10 -11.49 -33.69
C ARG A 340 -37.66 -10.04 -33.88
N LEU A 341 -36.53 -9.84 -34.55
CA LEU A 341 -36.12 -8.53 -35.06
C LEU A 341 -36.76 -8.35 -36.44
N ILE A 342 -37.42 -7.22 -36.65
CA ILE A 342 -38.08 -6.87 -37.91
C ILE A 342 -37.08 -6.08 -38.77
N PRO A 343 -36.73 -6.54 -39.99
CA PRO A 343 -35.68 -5.92 -40.82
C PRO A 343 -35.89 -4.44 -41.16
N GLU A 344 -37.15 -4.02 -41.24
CA GLU A 344 -37.57 -2.66 -41.60
C GLU A 344 -37.37 -1.63 -40.47
N ALA A 345 -36.93 -2.07 -39.28
CA ALA A 345 -36.64 -1.15 -38.19
C ALA A 345 -35.41 -0.28 -38.51
N ARG A 346 -35.46 1.01 -38.18
CA ARG A 346 -34.35 1.94 -38.42
C ARG A 346 -33.49 2.14 -37.16
N PRO A 347 -32.15 2.16 -37.25
CA PRO A 347 -31.31 2.56 -36.14
C PRO A 347 -31.51 4.05 -35.82
N VAL A 348 -31.70 4.39 -34.55
CA VAL A 348 -32.04 5.75 -34.10
C VAL A 348 -30.93 6.38 -33.29
N ALA A 349 -30.36 5.64 -32.34
CA ALA A 349 -29.35 6.19 -31.44
C ALA A 349 -28.41 5.13 -30.87
N LEU A 350 -27.19 5.55 -30.55
CA LEU A 350 -26.25 4.78 -29.75
C LEU A 350 -26.31 5.23 -28.29
N VAL A 351 -26.44 4.27 -27.39
CA VAL A 351 -26.45 4.47 -25.94
C VAL A 351 -25.06 4.17 -25.43
N ILE A 352 -24.39 5.19 -24.88
CA ILE A 352 -23.03 5.07 -24.37
C ILE A 352 -23.10 4.96 -22.85
N CYS A 353 -22.73 3.79 -22.34
CA CYS A 353 -22.53 3.54 -20.92
C CYS A 353 -21.04 3.35 -20.66
N SER A 354 -20.54 3.72 -19.50
CA SER A 354 -19.14 3.48 -19.12
C SER A 354 -19.07 2.77 -17.78
N GLU A 355 -17.96 2.11 -17.47
CA GLU A 355 -17.71 1.75 -16.07
C GLU A 355 -17.57 3.03 -15.24
N ARG A 356 -18.11 2.99 -14.02
CA ARG A 356 -18.05 4.11 -13.10
C ARG A 356 -16.63 4.19 -12.51
N ILE A 357 -15.88 5.17 -12.98
CA ILE A 357 -14.57 5.54 -12.44
C ILE A 357 -14.79 6.24 -11.10
N ARG A 358 -13.96 5.89 -10.11
CA ARG A 358 -14.04 6.54 -8.80
C ARG A 358 -13.53 7.99 -8.88
N ALA A 359 -14.24 8.91 -8.23
CA ALA A 359 -13.91 10.33 -8.27
C ALA A 359 -12.54 10.67 -7.66
N ASP A 360 -12.02 9.82 -6.76
CA ASP A 360 -10.74 9.96 -6.08
C ASP A 360 -9.57 9.27 -6.82
N ALA A 361 -9.83 8.55 -7.92
CA ALA A 361 -8.81 7.76 -8.62
C ALA A 361 -7.69 8.62 -9.22
N GLU A 362 -8.02 9.67 -9.99
CA GLU A 362 -7.03 10.56 -10.62
C GLU A 362 -6.13 11.22 -9.58
N GLN A 363 -6.71 11.80 -8.53
CA GLN A 363 -5.95 12.45 -7.46
C GLN A 363 -5.01 11.48 -6.73
N THR A 364 -5.47 10.26 -6.48
CA THR A 364 -4.68 9.23 -5.79
C THR A 364 -3.50 8.78 -6.66
N LEU A 365 -3.73 8.54 -7.95
CA LEU A 365 -2.67 8.17 -8.90
C LEU A 365 -1.67 9.31 -9.10
N ALA A 366 -2.14 10.56 -9.14
CA ALA A 366 -1.27 11.73 -9.20
C ALA A 366 -0.33 11.80 -7.99
N TRP A 367 -0.84 11.54 -6.79
CA TRP A 367 0.00 11.49 -5.59
C TRP A 367 1.09 10.43 -5.69
N PHE A 368 0.77 9.22 -6.14
CA PHE A 368 1.76 8.15 -6.29
C PHE A 368 2.85 8.51 -7.29
N ARG A 369 2.47 9.11 -8.43
CA ARG A 369 3.42 9.62 -9.42
C ARG A 369 4.35 10.69 -8.83
N ASP A 370 3.82 11.65 -8.08
CA ASP A 370 4.63 12.67 -7.39
C ASP A 370 5.57 12.08 -6.33
N GLN A 371 5.18 10.93 -5.76
CA GLN A 371 6.03 10.15 -4.85
C GLN A 371 7.06 9.28 -5.55
N GLY A 372 7.09 9.24 -6.89
CA GLY A 372 7.99 8.40 -7.68
C GLY A 372 7.61 6.92 -7.65
N VAL A 373 6.36 6.59 -7.36
CA VAL A 373 5.83 5.23 -7.44
C VAL A 373 5.19 5.04 -8.81
N ARG A 374 5.64 4.02 -9.54
CA ARG A 374 5.09 3.68 -10.86
C ARG A 374 3.81 2.87 -10.68
N CYS A 375 2.69 3.41 -11.14
CA CYS A 375 1.41 2.69 -11.14
C CYS A 375 1.23 1.95 -12.47
N ARG A 376 0.83 0.67 -12.40
CA ARG A 376 0.49 -0.16 -13.57
C ARG A 376 -0.89 -0.75 -13.39
N VAL A 377 -1.71 -0.74 -14.45
CA VAL A 377 -3.05 -1.36 -14.42
C VAL A 377 -2.99 -2.73 -15.05
N ILE A 378 -3.48 -3.74 -14.34
CA ILE A 378 -3.51 -5.13 -14.78
C ILE A 378 -4.96 -5.59 -14.77
N SER A 379 -5.49 -6.07 -15.90
CA SER A 379 -6.89 -6.49 -16.00
C SER A 379 -7.08 -7.66 -16.95
N GLY A 380 -8.15 -8.42 -16.73
CA GLY A 380 -8.64 -9.45 -17.67
C GLY A 380 -9.32 -8.85 -18.91
N ASP A 381 -9.64 -7.56 -18.91
CA ASP A 381 -10.33 -6.90 -20.02
C ASP A 381 -9.41 -6.60 -21.22
N ASN A 382 -10.02 -6.24 -22.34
CA ASN A 382 -9.28 -5.87 -23.55
C ASN A 382 -8.30 -4.71 -23.28
N PRO A 383 -7.03 -4.81 -23.70
CA PRO A 383 -6.03 -3.77 -23.46
C PRO A 383 -6.44 -2.37 -23.97
N ALA A 384 -7.19 -2.26 -25.06
CA ALA A 384 -7.67 -0.98 -25.58
C ALA A 384 -8.61 -0.29 -24.57
N THR A 385 -9.61 -1.03 -24.07
CA THR A 385 -10.59 -0.56 -23.08
C THR A 385 -9.89 -0.12 -21.78
N VAL A 386 -8.97 -0.93 -21.27
CA VAL A 386 -8.23 -0.63 -20.04
C VAL A 386 -7.31 0.57 -20.25
N GLY A 387 -6.68 0.67 -21.42
CA GLY A 387 -5.83 1.80 -21.82
C GLY A 387 -6.61 3.12 -21.86
N ALA A 388 -7.84 3.11 -22.37
CA ALA A 388 -8.72 4.28 -22.37
C ALA A 388 -9.12 4.71 -20.96
N ILE A 389 -9.46 3.77 -20.07
CA ILE A 389 -9.74 4.07 -18.65
C ILE A 389 -8.50 4.65 -17.97
N ALA A 390 -7.32 4.04 -18.19
CA ALA A 390 -6.05 4.52 -17.65
C ALA A 390 -5.71 5.95 -18.13
N ALA A 391 -6.04 6.28 -19.38
CA ALA A 391 -5.88 7.62 -19.92
C ALA A 391 -6.86 8.62 -19.28
N LYS A 392 -8.14 8.23 -19.09
CA LYS A 392 -9.17 9.05 -18.42
C LYS A 392 -8.75 9.43 -16.98
N VAL A 393 -8.11 8.53 -16.25
CA VAL A 393 -7.60 8.80 -14.88
C VAL A 393 -6.17 9.35 -14.84
N ARG A 394 -5.59 9.69 -16.00
CA ARG A 394 -4.23 10.21 -16.14
C ARG A 394 -3.17 9.39 -15.40
N LEU A 395 -3.20 8.05 -15.57
CA LEU A 395 -2.26 7.11 -14.95
C LEU A 395 -0.80 7.59 -15.09
N THR A 396 -0.42 8.01 -16.29
CA THR A 396 0.92 8.46 -16.67
C THR A 396 1.06 9.98 -16.78
N GLY A 397 0.13 10.74 -16.19
CA GLY A 397 0.09 12.20 -16.31
C GLY A 397 -0.32 12.61 -17.73
N ASP A 398 0.47 13.50 -18.34
CA ASP A 398 0.20 14.02 -19.70
C ASP A 398 0.64 13.05 -20.81
N ARG A 399 1.50 12.07 -20.50
CA ARG A 399 1.88 11.02 -21.44
C ARG A 399 0.72 10.04 -21.60
N ARG A 400 0.43 9.59 -22.83
CA ARG A 400 -0.52 8.48 -23.04
C ARG A 400 0.03 7.16 -22.44
N PRO A 401 -0.79 6.40 -21.70
CA PRO A 401 -0.40 5.08 -21.19
C PRO A 401 -0.10 4.11 -22.34
N VAL A 402 0.95 3.29 -22.18
CA VAL A 402 1.26 2.21 -23.13
C VAL A 402 0.50 0.95 -22.69
N ALA A 403 -0.45 0.52 -23.51
CA ALA A 403 -1.24 -0.69 -23.29
C ALA A 403 -0.73 -1.85 -24.12
N MET A 404 -0.71 -3.05 -23.54
CA MET A 404 -0.23 -4.28 -24.17
C MET A 404 -1.18 -5.46 -23.85
N ASP A 405 -1.31 -6.38 -24.80
CA ASP A 405 -2.01 -7.64 -24.60
C ASP A 405 -1.10 -8.64 -23.87
N ALA A 406 -1.56 -9.23 -22.77
CA ALA A 406 -0.74 -10.16 -21.98
C ALA A 406 -0.36 -11.44 -22.73
N ARG A 407 -0.97 -11.75 -23.88
CA ARG A 407 -0.57 -12.88 -24.73
C ARG A 407 0.75 -12.64 -25.47
N GLU A 408 1.19 -11.38 -25.55
CA GLU A 408 2.45 -10.98 -26.17
C GLU A 408 3.60 -10.92 -25.15
N LEU A 409 3.34 -11.20 -23.87
CA LEU A 409 4.37 -11.21 -22.83
C LEU A 409 5.33 -12.39 -23.04
N PRO A 410 6.65 -12.17 -22.95
CA PRO A 410 7.64 -13.26 -22.97
C PRO A 410 7.41 -14.27 -21.84
N GLU A 411 7.75 -15.54 -22.10
CA GLU A 411 7.74 -16.58 -21.05
C GLU A 411 8.94 -16.47 -20.11
N ASP A 412 10.06 -15.92 -20.58
CA ASP A 412 11.26 -15.67 -19.78
C ASP A 412 11.06 -14.49 -18.82
N ILE A 413 11.41 -14.69 -17.55
CA ILE A 413 11.16 -13.71 -16.48
C ILE A 413 12.02 -12.45 -16.66
N ASP A 414 13.28 -12.59 -17.06
CA ASP A 414 14.20 -11.46 -17.21
C ASP A 414 13.86 -10.62 -18.45
N GLU A 415 13.44 -11.28 -19.53
CA GLU A 415 12.92 -10.58 -20.71
C GLU A 415 11.60 -9.87 -20.41
N MET A 416 10.67 -10.53 -19.71
CA MET A 416 9.42 -9.92 -19.28
C MET A 416 9.68 -8.70 -18.38
N ALA A 417 10.68 -8.74 -17.48
CA ALA A 417 11.05 -7.60 -16.65
C ALA A 417 11.42 -6.37 -17.49
N ARG A 418 12.24 -6.56 -18.54
CA ARG A 418 12.62 -5.49 -19.48
C ARG A 418 11.43 -4.93 -20.25
N VAL A 419 10.49 -5.78 -20.67
CA VAL A 419 9.27 -5.35 -21.36
C VAL A 419 8.38 -4.53 -20.43
N LEU A 420 8.20 -5.00 -19.19
CA LEU A 420 7.37 -4.32 -18.20
C LEU A 420 7.86 -2.89 -17.91
N GLU A 421 9.15 -2.60 -18.05
CA GLU A 421 9.68 -1.23 -17.93
C GLU A 421 9.09 -0.22 -18.92
N HIS A 422 8.45 -0.67 -19.99
CA HIS A 422 7.84 0.22 -20.99
C HIS A 422 6.32 0.09 -21.11
N VAL A 423 5.71 -0.75 -20.27
CA VAL A 423 4.26 -1.03 -20.30
C VAL A 423 3.59 -0.49 -19.03
N ASP A 424 2.50 0.26 -19.21
CA ASP A 424 1.72 0.87 -18.12
C ASP A 424 0.37 0.16 -17.90
N VAL A 425 -0.15 -0.49 -18.93
CA VAL A 425 -1.44 -1.19 -18.91
C VAL A 425 -1.33 -2.57 -19.54
N LEU A 426 -1.80 -3.60 -18.84
CA LEU A 426 -1.89 -4.97 -19.33
C LEU A 426 -3.35 -5.41 -19.37
N GLY A 427 -3.81 -5.82 -20.54
CA GLY A 427 -5.13 -6.41 -20.76
C GLY A 427 -5.08 -7.91 -21.01
N ARG A 428 -6.22 -8.59 -20.85
CA ARG A 428 -6.40 -10.04 -21.01
C ARG A 428 -5.46 -10.89 -20.15
N VAL A 429 -5.12 -10.41 -18.95
CA VAL A 429 -4.16 -11.08 -18.06
C VAL A 429 -4.81 -12.25 -17.34
N LEU A 430 -4.20 -13.44 -17.46
CA LEU A 430 -4.61 -14.64 -16.73
C LEU A 430 -4.11 -14.62 -15.26
N PRO A 431 -4.76 -15.34 -14.32
CA PRO A 431 -4.34 -15.38 -12.92
C PRO A 431 -2.86 -15.78 -12.72
N ASP A 432 -2.39 -16.81 -13.42
CA ASP A 432 -0.99 -17.26 -13.33
C ASP A 432 -0.01 -16.23 -13.91
N GLN A 433 -0.41 -15.51 -14.95
CA GLN A 433 0.37 -14.42 -15.52
C GLN A 433 0.48 -13.24 -14.57
N LYS A 434 -0.56 -12.93 -13.76
CA LYS A 434 -0.47 -11.89 -12.72
C LYS A 434 0.66 -12.19 -11.74
N LYS A 435 0.82 -13.45 -11.33
CA LYS A 435 1.94 -13.87 -10.48
C LYS A 435 3.29 -13.73 -11.22
N ALA A 436 3.37 -14.16 -12.47
CA ALA A 436 4.59 -14.08 -13.26
C ALA A 436 5.07 -12.62 -13.45
N ILE A 437 4.14 -11.68 -13.67
CA ILE A 437 4.41 -10.24 -13.74
C ILE A 437 5.06 -9.74 -12.45
N VAL A 438 4.55 -10.16 -11.28
CA VAL A 438 5.16 -9.81 -9.98
C VAL A 438 6.59 -10.37 -9.88
N GLN A 439 6.81 -11.61 -10.32
CA GLN A 439 8.14 -12.23 -10.31
C GLN A 439 9.14 -11.52 -11.23
N ALA A 440 8.70 -11.09 -12.42
CA ALA A 440 9.54 -10.29 -13.32
C ALA A 440 9.90 -8.92 -12.74
N LEU A 441 8.96 -8.25 -12.09
CA LEU A 441 9.27 -6.98 -11.41
C LEU A 441 10.26 -7.17 -10.25
N HIS A 442 10.16 -8.28 -9.51
CA HIS A 442 11.19 -8.62 -8.51
C HIS A 442 12.56 -8.86 -9.14
N ALA A 443 12.63 -9.50 -10.32
CA ALA A 443 13.89 -9.69 -11.05
C ALA A 443 14.51 -8.35 -11.49
N GLY A 444 13.68 -7.32 -11.70
CA GLY A 444 14.09 -5.93 -11.91
C GLY A 444 14.41 -5.13 -10.64
N ASP A 445 14.56 -5.78 -9.48
CA ASP A 445 14.81 -5.16 -8.16
C ASP A 445 13.72 -4.20 -7.66
N HIS A 446 12.49 -4.30 -8.18
CA HIS A 446 11.35 -3.52 -7.69
C HIS A 446 10.73 -4.10 -6.43
N VAL A 447 10.23 -3.21 -5.56
CA VAL A 447 9.39 -3.55 -4.41
C VAL A 447 7.93 -3.41 -4.82
N VAL A 448 7.27 -4.55 -4.99
CA VAL A 448 5.98 -4.62 -5.66
C VAL A 448 4.83 -4.61 -4.66
N ALA A 449 3.92 -3.64 -4.81
CA ALA A 449 2.60 -3.70 -4.21
C ALA A 449 1.58 -4.15 -5.25
N MET A 450 0.62 -4.98 -4.83
CA MET A 450 -0.47 -5.42 -5.68
C MET A 450 -1.82 -5.24 -5.00
N THR A 451 -2.74 -4.56 -5.66
CA THR A 451 -4.15 -4.49 -5.24
C THR A 451 -4.99 -5.54 -5.95
N GLY A 452 -6.05 -6.00 -5.29
CA GLY A 452 -7.06 -6.85 -5.94
C GLY A 452 -8.25 -7.14 -5.04
N ASP A 453 -9.31 -7.62 -5.67
CA ASP A 453 -10.59 -7.91 -5.02
C ASP A 453 -11.07 -9.34 -5.29
N GLY A 454 -10.61 -9.97 -6.37
CA GLY A 454 -11.05 -11.28 -6.82
C GLY A 454 -10.15 -12.43 -6.33
N VAL A 455 -10.68 -13.65 -6.43
CA VAL A 455 -9.94 -14.88 -6.07
C VAL A 455 -8.74 -15.09 -7.02
N ASN A 456 -8.87 -14.65 -8.27
CA ASN A 456 -7.81 -14.63 -9.28
C ASN A 456 -6.59 -13.79 -8.87
N ASP A 457 -6.75 -12.81 -8.00
CA ASP A 457 -5.64 -11.94 -7.58
C ASP A 457 -4.86 -12.52 -6.41
N ALA A 458 -5.41 -13.53 -5.72
CA ALA A 458 -4.86 -14.05 -4.48
C ALA A 458 -3.42 -14.57 -4.62
N LEU A 459 -3.08 -15.20 -5.76
CA LEU A 459 -1.72 -15.69 -6.02
C LEU A 459 -0.72 -14.53 -6.21
N ALA A 460 -1.14 -13.48 -6.93
CA ALA A 460 -0.27 -12.35 -7.23
C ALA A 460 -0.11 -11.40 -6.03
N ILE A 461 -1.21 -11.16 -5.29
CA ILE A 461 -1.21 -10.44 -4.00
C ILE A 461 -0.28 -11.11 -2.99
N LYS A 462 -0.28 -12.44 -2.95
CA LYS A 462 0.61 -13.21 -2.09
C LYS A 462 2.07 -13.15 -2.54
N GLU A 463 2.31 -13.21 -3.85
CA GLU A 463 3.69 -13.18 -4.36
C GLU A 463 4.34 -11.82 -4.10
N ALA A 464 3.56 -10.74 -4.23
CA ALA A 464 4.00 -9.36 -4.03
C ALA A 464 4.58 -9.12 -2.63
N ASP A 465 5.50 -8.17 -2.53
CA ASP A 465 6.02 -7.74 -1.22
C ASP A 465 4.89 -7.17 -0.35
N LEU A 466 3.91 -6.52 -0.97
CA LEU A 466 2.74 -5.97 -0.32
C LEU A 466 1.45 -6.23 -1.09
N GLY A 467 0.68 -7.20 -0.62
CA GLY A 467 -0.68 -7.47 -1.03
C GLY A 467 -1.70 -6.56 -0.33
N ILE A 468 -2.57 -5.93 -1.12
CA ILE A 468 -3.63 -5.02 -0.67
C ILE A 468 -4.98 -5.56 -1.16
N ALA A 469 -5.87 -5.90 -0.22
CA ALA A 469 -7.22 -6.33 -0.56
C ALA A 469 -8.26 -5.23 -0.31
N MET A 470 -9.26 -5.17 -1.18
CA MET A 470 -10.43 -4.30 -0.98
C MET A 470 -11.37 -4.86 0.11
N GLY A 471 -12.15 -4.01 0.75
CA GLY A 471 -13.06 -4.38 1.84
C GLY A 471 -14.20 -5.30 1.37
N ASN A 472 -14.59 -5.19 0.11
CA ASN A 472 -15.52 -6.08 -0.58
C ASN A 472 -14.84 -7.30 -1.23
N ALA A 473 -13.52 -7.46 -1.11
CA ALA A 473 -12.78 -8.54 -1.75
C ALA A 473 -13.22 -9.94 -1.26
N ALA A 474 -12.94 -10.94 -2.08
CA ALA A 474 -13.17 -12.34 -1.76
C ALA A 474 -12.43 -12.74 -0.46
N PRO A 475 -13.02 -13.61 0.39
CA PRO A 475 -12.39 -14.02 1.64
C PRO A 475 -10.98 -14.61 1.47
N ALA A 476 -10.74 -15.34 0.38
CA ALA A 476 -9.43 -15.88 0.05
C ALA A 476 -8.39 -14.77 -0.17
N THR A 477 -8.76 -13.71 -0.87
CA THR A 477 -7.92 -12.54 -1.18
C THR A 477 -7.60 -11.74 0.07
N LYS A 478 -8.59 -11.51 0.94
CA LYS A 478 -8.39 -10.84 2.23
C LYS A 478 -7.46 -11.65 3.14
N ALA A 479 -7.56 -12.97 3.14
CA ALA A 479 -6.75 -13.82 4.02
C ALA A 479 -5.26 -13.85 3.64
N VAL A 480 -4.91 -13.55 2.39
CA VAL A 480 -3.51 -13.53 1.93
C VAL A 480 -2.92 -12.11 1.84
N ALA A 481 -3.76 -11.08 1.83
CA ALA A 481 -3.31 -9.70 1.77
C ALA A 481 -2.76 -9.22 3.12
N GLN A 482 -1.63 -8.54 3.09
CA GLN A 482 -1.03 -7.93 4.27
C GLN A 482 -1.81 -6.70 4.76
N VAL A 483 -2.53 -6.02 3.86
CA VAL A 483 -3.33 -4.84 4.15
C VAL A 483 -4.74 -4.99 3.56
N VAL A 484 -5.76 -4.61 4.33
CA VAL A 484 -7.16 -4.61 3.87
C VAL A 484 -7.76 -3.21 4.03
N LEU A 485 -8.27 -2.66 2.94
CA LEU A 485 -8.97 -1.38 2.92
C LEU A 485 -10.46 -1.64 3.22
N VAL A 486 -10.84 -1.54 4.49
CA VAL A 486 -12.16 -1.99 5.00
C VAL A 486 -13.32 -1.27 4.31
N ASP A 487 -13.18 0.01 3.99
CA ASP A 487 -14.20 0.81 3.30
C ASP A 487 -14.06 0.79 1.76
N SER A 488 -13.16 -0.04 1.23
CA SER A 488 -12.89 -0.19 -0.20
C SER A 488 -12.55 1.13 -0.89
N LYS A 489 -11.89 2.07 -0.19
CA LYS A 489 -11.41 3.33 -0.75
C LYS A 489 -9.91 3.30 -1.02
N PHE A 490 -9.54 3.34 -2.30
CA PHE A 490 -8.16 3.41 -2.75
C PHE A 490 -7.44 4.68 -2.28
N SER A 491 -8.17 5.77 -2.05
CA SER A 491 -7.65 7.05 -1.57
C SER A 491 -6.95 7.01 -0.20
N HIS A 492 -7.10 5.92 0.57
CA HIS A 492 -6.38 5.78 1.84
C HIS A 492 -4.91 5.39 1.66
N LEU A 493 -4.54 4.76 0.53
CA LEU A 493 -3.17 4.27 0.36
C LEU A 493 -2.09 5.37 0.44
N PRO A 494 -2.29 6.60 -0.07
CA PRO A 494 -1.37 7.71 0.18
C PRO A 494 -1.06 7.95 1.66
N ASP A 495 -2.10 7.99 2.50
CA ASP A 495 -1.95 8.14 3.95
C ASP A 495 -1.18 6.96 4.54
N VAL A 496 -1.48 5.75 4.08
CA VAL A 496 -0.85 4.51 4.54
C VAL A 496 0.65 4.51 4.25
N VAL A 497 1.04 4.82 3.00
CA VAL A 497 2.44 4.91 2.57
C VAL A 497 3.18 6.03 3.30
N ALA A 498 2.54 7.19 3.48
CA ALA A 498 3.13 8.31 4.23
C ALA A 498 3.43 7.93 5.69
N ARG A 499 2.53 7.18 6.34
CA ARG A 499 2.74 6.69 7.72
C ARG A 499 3.85 5.65 7.80
N GLY A 500 3.90 4.72 6.85
CA GLY A 500 5.00 3.75 6.76
C GLY A 500 6.37 4.45 6.67
N ARG A 501 6.47 5.44 5.78
CA ARG A 501 7.69 6.27 5.61
C ARG A 501 8.04 7.03 6.89
N GLN A 502 7.05 7.59 7.58
CA GLN A 502 7.25 8.27 8.86
C GLN A 502 7.89 7.34 9.91
N VAL A 503 7.33 6.13 10.07
CA VAL A 503 7.86 5.12 11.02
C VAL A 503 9.29 4.78 10.68
N MET A 504 9.58 4.43 9.43
CA MET A 504 10.92 4.03 8.99
C MET A 504 11.96 5.14 9.18
N ALA A 505 11.64 6.37 8.76
CA ALA A 505 12.56 7.48 8.85
C ALA A 505 12.83 7.92 10.31
N ASN A 506 11.93 7.59 11.24
CA ASN A 506 12.15 7.80 12.67
C ASN A 506 12.89 6.62 13.33
N MET A 507 12.68 5.39 12.87
CA MET A 507 13.35 4.20 13.40
C MET A 507 14.86 4.29 13.22
N GLU A 508 15.35 4.86 12.13
CA GLU A 508 16.80 5.08 11.92
C GLU A 508 17.43 5.94 13.04
N ARG A 509 16.75 7.01 13.46
CA ARG A 509 17.21 7.89 14.55
C ARG A 509 17.21 7.16 15.89
N VAL A 510 16.15 6.42 16.17
CA VAL A 510 16.00 5.65 17.40
C VAL A 510 17.03 4.54 17.49
N ALA A 511 17.15 3.73 16.44
CA ALA A 511 18.13 2.65 16.34
C ALA A 511 19.56 3.15 16.51
N SER A 512 19.86 4.33 15.96
CA SER A 512 21.16 4.96 16.14
C SER A 512 21.48 5.24 17.61
N LEU A 513 20.53 5.73 18.41
CA LEU A 513 20.76 5.98 19.85
C LEU A 513 21.05 4.70 20.63
N PHE A 514 20.26 3.64 20.39
CA PHE A 514 20.49 2.34 21.05
C PHE A 514 21.81 1.70 20.62
N LEU A 515 22.15 1.77 19.32
CA LEU A 515 23.39 1.19 18.83
C LEU A 515 24.61 1.94 19.37
N VAL A 516 24.54 3.26 19.53
CA VAL A 516 25.63 4.04 20.18
C VAL A 516 25.90 3.52 21.58
N LYS A 517 24.84 3.24 22.36
CA LYS A 517 24.96 2.63 23.69
C LYS A 517 25.68 1.30 23.65
N THR A 518 25.25 0.43 22.75
CA THR A 518 25.86 -0.87 22.57
C THR A 518 27.33 -0.76 22.17
N VAL A 519 27.67 0.13 21.24
CA VAL A 519 29.06 0.34 20.77
C VAL A 519 29.95 0.87 21.88
N TYR A 520 29.58 1.96 22.58
CA TYR A 520 30.45 2.47 23.64
C TYR A 520 30.59 1.46 24.78
N SER A 521 29.53 0.72 25.11
CA SER A 521 29.58 -0.25 26.21
C SER A 521 30.53 -1.39 25.87
N ALA A 522 30.47 -1.92 24.65
CA ALA A 522 31.39 -2.96 24.20
C ALA A 522 32.85 -2.48 24.18
N LEU A 523 33.09 -1.24 23.72
CA LEU A 523 34.44 -0.66 23.67
C LEU A 523 35.00 -0.37 25.07
N ILE A 524 34.19 0.15 25.99
CA ILE A 524 34.59 0.36 27.39
C ILE A 524 34.90 -1.00 28.04
N SER A 525 34.03 -1.98 27.86
CA SER A 525 34.25 -3.34 28.36
C SER A 525 35.54 -3.95 27.82
N LEU A 526 35.83 -3.80 26.52
CA LEU A 526 37.10 -4.25 25.94
C LEU A 526 38.30 -3.51 26.55
N GLY A 527 38.23 -2.18 26.66
CA GLY A 527 39.28 -1.38 27.27
C GLY A 527 39.56 -1.76 28.73
N VAL A 528 38.51 -2.03 29.50
CA VAL A 528 38.59 -2.51 30.88
C VAL A 528 39.25 -3.87 30.96
N VAL A 529 38.86 -4.82 30.11
CA VAL A 529 39.49 -6.15 30.04
C VAL A 529 40.97 -6.06 29.68
N LEU A 530 41.34 -5.19 28.73
CA LEU A 530 42.73 -5.07 28.30
C LEU A 530 43.61 -4.37 29.33
N THR A 531 43.07 -3.39 30.06
CA THR A 531 43.82 -2.57 31.02
C THR A 531 43.67 -3.02 32.48
N GLN A 532 42.80 -3.99 32.75
CA GLN A 532 42.55 -4.57 34.07
C GLN A 532 42.24 -3.49 35.14
N ILE A 533 41.41 -2.51 34.77
CA ILE A 533 40.95 -1.45 35.69
C ILE A 533 39.59 -1.80 36.30
N PRO A 534 39.23 -1.24 37.48
CA PRO A 534 37.86 -1.33 37.99
C PRO A 534 36.87 -0.73 36.99
N TYR A 535 35.70 -1.38 36.83
CA TYR A 535 34.76 -0.93 35.81
C TYR A 535 34.22 0.50 36.10
N PRO A 536 34.17 1.42 35.11
CA PRO A 536 34.06 2.86 35.36
C PRO A 536 32.70 3.36 35.88
N TYR A 537 31.65 2.55 35.90
CA TYR A 537 30.32 2.97 36.38
C TYR A 537 29.48 1.78 36.85
N LEU A 538 28.42 2.03 37.60
CA LEU A 538 27.52 1.00 38.11
C LEU A 538 26.30 0.80 37.19
N PRO A 539 25.60 -0.35 37.28
CA PRO A 539 24.38 -0.58 36.50
C PRO A 539 23.33 0.51 36.72
N ARG A 540 23.20 1.00 37.96
CA ARG A 540 22.29 2.11 38.31
C ARG A 540 22.61 3.41 37.58
N HIS A 541 23.88 3.73 37.31
CA HIS A 541 24.25 4.91 36.53
C HIS A 541 23.75 4.80 35.08
N ILE A 542 23.89 3.61 34.47
CA ILE A 542 23.39 3.34 33.12
C ILE A 542 21.87 3.46 33.07
N THR A 543 21.15 2.99 34.10
CA THR A 543 19.69 3.10 34.16
C THR A 543 19.25 4.57 34.14
N TYR A 544 19.86 5.41 34.98
CA TYR A 544 19.54 6.84 35.05
C TYR A 544 19.86 7.57 33.74
N ILE A 545 21.09 7.43 33.26
CA ILE A 545 21.57 8.10 32.06
C ILE A 545 20.81 7.58 30.83
N GLY A 546 20.64 6.26 30.72
CA GLY A 546 19.95 5.60 29.62
C GLY A 546 18.50 6.01 29.51
N ALA A 547 17.78 6.14 30.63
CA ALA A 547 16.39 6.61 30.63
C ALA A 547 16.26 8.03 30.03
N LEU A 548 17.19 8.93 30.39
CA LEU A 548 17.12 10.35 30.04
C LEU A 548 17.77 10.71 28.69
N THR A 549 18.77 9.95 28.24
CA THR A 549 19.53 10.27 27.01
C THR A 549 19.15 9.38 25.83
N ILE A 550 18.58 8.20 26.10
CA ILE A 550 18.25 7.21 25.07
C ILE A 550 16.76 6.87 25.14
N GLY A 551 16.28 6.25 26.22
CA GLY A 551 14.95 5.63 26.32
C GLY A 551 13.79 6.58 26.05
N ALA A 552 13.52 7.50 26.98
CA ALA A 552 12.39 8.42 26.88
C ALA A 552 12.48 9.37 25.67
N PRO A 553 13.65 9.97 25.33
CA PRO A 553 13.76 10.78 24.12
C PRO A 553 13.54 9.98 22.83
N ALA A 554 14.04 8.74 22.75
CA ALA A 554 13.84 7.90 21.57
C ALA A 554 12.35 7.62 21.30
N PHE A 555 11.56 7.39 22.35
CA PHE A 555 10.11 7.24 22.23
C PHE A 555 9.43 8.49 21.62
N ILE A 556 9.83 9.67 22.08
CA ILE A 556 9.28 10.93 21.55
C ILE A 556 9.74 11.17 20.10
N LEU A 557 11.01 10.89 19.79
CA LEU A 557 11.58 11.02 18.44
C LEU A 557 11.01 9.99 17.45
N ALA A 558 10.61 8.82 17.92
CA ALA A 558 9.92 7.77 17.17
C ALA A 558 8.57 8.24 16.62
N LEU A 559 7.83 9.05 17.39
CA LEU A 559 6.50 9.52 17.04
C LEU A 559 6.49 10.85 16.26
N ALA A 560 7.67 11.45 16.07
CA ALA A 560 7.83 12.73 15.38
C ALA A 560 7.25 12.70 13.94
N PRO A 561 6.64 13.79 13.44
CA PRO A 561 6.27 13.88 12.04
C PRO A 561 7.53 13.86 11.15
N ASN A 562 7.48 13.05 10.08
CA ASN A 562 8.58 12.90 9.13
C ASN A 562 8.04 12.42 7.79
N THR A 563 8.32 13.16 6.71
CA THR A 563 7.86 12.89 5.34
C THR A 563 9.00 12.50 4.41
N ARG A 564 10.18 12.20 4.95
CA ARG A 564 11.33 11.80 4.13
C ARG A 564 11.03 10.51 3.37
N ARG A 565 11.41 10.46 2.08
CA ARG A 565 11.35 9.26 1.26
C ARG A 565 12.23 8.14 1.85
N TYR A 566 11.86 6.89 1.59
CA TYR A 566 12.65 5.73 2.00
C TYR A 566 14.04 5.76 1.37
N ILE A 567 15.03 5.30 2.12
CA ILE A 567 16.42 5.14 1.66
C ILE A 567 16.85 3.71 2.00
N PRO A 568 17.35 2.93 1.03
CA PRO A 568 17.78 1.56 1.25
C PRO A 568 19.06 1.44 2.08
N GLY A 569 19.21 0.36 2.84
CA GLY A 569 20.41 0.08 3.63
C GLY A 569 20.36 0.60 5.06
N PHE A 570 19.28 0.28 5.79
CA PHE A 570 19.08 0.69 7.18
C PHE A 570 20.30 0.38 8.07
N LEU A 571 20.77 -0.87 8.07
CA LEU A 571 21.87 -1.33 8.92
C LEU A 571 23.15 -0.50 8.71
N LYS A 572 23.54 -0.29 7.44
CA LYS A 572 24.76 0.46 7.09
C LYS A 572 24.72 1.88 7.64
N ARG A 573 23.58 2.56 7.51
CA ARG A 573 23.42 3.95 7.98
C ARG A 573 23.44 4.05 9.50
N VAL A 574 22.73 3.15 10.18
CA VAL A 574 22.68 3.13 11.65
C VAL A 574 24.08 2.85 12.23
N VAL A 575 24.82 1.90 11.67
CA VAL A 575 26.21 1.61 12.07
C VAL A 575 27.14 2.80 11.80
N HIS A 576 27.07 3.39 10.61
CA HIS A 576 27.89 4.54 10.23
C HIS A 576 27.65 5.75 11.13
N PHE A 577 26.40 5.97 11.55
CA PHE A 577 26.07 7.03 12.50
C PHE A 577 26.59 6.72 13.91
N ALA A 578 26.39 5.48 14.37
CA ALA A 578 26.63 5.08 15.75
C ALA A 578 28.12 4.94 16.11
N LEU A 579 28.93 4.39 15.20
CA LEU A 579 30.32 4.05 15.46
C LEU A 579 31.18 5.25 15.92
N PRO A 580 31.17 6.43 15.26
CA PRO A 580 31.99 7.57 15.65
C PRO A 580 31.67 8.09 17.06
N GLY A 581 30.38 8.14 17.40
CA GLY A 581 29.98 8.67 18.71
C GLY A 581 30.06 7.62 19.82
N GLY A 582 29.85 6.34 19.51
CA GLY A 582 30.17 5.26 20.45
C GLY A 582 31.66 5.22 20.80
N LEU A 583 32.53 5.37 19.79
CA LEU A 583 33.98 5.47 19.97
C LEU A 583 34.36 6.71 20.79
N ALA A 584 33.80 7.88 20.50
CA ALA A 584 34.06 9.10 21.24
C ALA A 584 33.71 8.97 22.73
N THR A 585 32.52 8.41 23.04
CA THR A 585 32.08 8.18 24.41
C THR A 585 32.98 7.19 25.13
N ALA A 586 33.33 6.08 24.47
CA ALA A 586 34.20 5.07 25.06
C ALA A 586 35.60 5.61 25.37
N LEU A 587 36.21 6.32 24.42
CA LEU A 587 37.51 6.96 24.62
C LEU A 587 37.47 8.01 25.73
N SER A 588 36.40 8.80 25.81
CA SER A 588 36.26 9.83 26.85
C SER A 588 36.18 9.21 28.26
N VAL A 589 35.42 8.12 28.43
CA VAL A 589 35.30 7.41 29.71
C VAL A 589 36.57 6.66 30.06
N LEU A 590 37.17 5.94 29.11
CA LEU A 590 38.42 5.19 29.34
C LEU A 590 39.59 6.12 29.67
N LEU A 591 39.75 7.23 28.94
CA LEU A 591 40.80 8.21 29.20
C LEU A 591 40.63 8.84 30.59
N ALA A 592 39.40 9.17 30.98
CA ALA A 592 39.12 9.62 32.34
C ALA A 592 39.49 8.55 33.39
N ALA A 593 39.14 7.28 33.14
CA ALA A 593 39.46 6.17 34.02
C ALA A 593 40.96 5.88 34.16
N TRP A 594 41.75 6.09 33.09
CA TRP A 594 43.20 5.89 33.13
C TRP A 594 43.96 7.05 33.75
N VAL A 595 43.51 8.30 33.50
CA VAL A 595 44.30 9.49 33.82
C VAL A 595 43.91 10.11 35.17
N LEU A 596 42.62 10.15 35.50
CA LEU A 596 42.16 10.84 36.72
C LEU A 596 42.71 10.24 38.01
N PRO A 597 42.80 8.90 38.18
CA PRO A 597 43.33 8.35 39.43
C PRO A 597 44.77 8.79 39.71
N GLY A 598 45.62 8.84 38.68
CA GLY A 598 47.00 9.29 38.80
C GLY A 598 47.13 10.78 39.10
N ILE A 599 46.31 11.63 38.48
CA ILE A 599 46.31 13.09 38.73
C ILE A 599 45.79 13.43 40.13
N MET A 600 44.77 12.70 40.59
CA MET A 600 44.09 12.98 41.85
C MET A 600 44.69 12.24 43.05
N GLY A 601 45.58 11.26 42.80
CA GLY A 601 46.16 10.40 43.83
C GLY A 601 45.14 9.42 44.43
N TRP A 602 44.16 8.98 43.63
CA TRP A 602 43.09 8.08 44.07
C TRP A 602 43.56 6.62 44.07
N ASP A 603 43.34 5.92 45.18
CA ASP A 603 43.54 4.47 45.27
C ASP A 603 42.22 3.76 44.93
N VAL A 604 41.96 3.60 43.63
CA VAL A 604 40.74 2.98 43.11
C VAL A 604 40.66 1.46 43.34
N SER A 605 41.76 0.84 43.80
CA SER A 605 41.84 -0.59 44.14
C SER A 605 41.62 -0.87 45.62
N GLY A 606 42.03 0.04 46.51
CA GLY A 606 41.96 -0.13 47.97
C GLY A 606 40.96 0.77 48.69
N SER A 607 40.50 1.86 48.06
CA SER A 607 39.59 2.84 48.67
C SER A 607 38.24 2.90 47.94
N ASP A 608 37.18 2.47 48.63
CA ASP A 608 35.81 2.56 48.12
C ASP A 608 35.38 4.01 47.84
N ALA A 609 35.83 4.98 48.65
CA ALA A 609 35.49 6.39 48.48
C ALA A 609 36.06 6.98 47.18
N ASP A 610 37.29 6.60 46.84
CA ASP A 610 37.97 7.03 45.63
C ASP A 610 37.36 6.36 44.38
N LEU A 611 37.05 5.07 44.48
CA LEU A 611 36.35 4.34 43.43
C LEU A 611 34.95 4.91 43.15
N VAL A 612 34.22 5.31 44.19
CA VAL A 612 32.92 5.98 44.04
C VAL A 612 33.07 7.35 43.37
N SER A 613 34.10 8.12 43.73
CA SER A 613 34.41 9.42 43.12
C SER A 613 34.75 9.30 41.63
N LEU A 614 35.55 8.29 41.26
CA LEU A 614 35.83 7.98 39.86
C LEU A 614 34.56 7.61 39.10
N ARG A 615 33.74 6.71 39.65
CA ARG A 615 32.49 6.25 39.04
C ARG A 615 31.49 7.38 38.84
N ALA A 616 31.38 8.29 39.81
CA ALA A 616 30.55 9.48 39.69
C ALA A 616 31.03 10.40 38.57
N THR A 617 32.35 10.62 38.47
CA THR A 617 32.95 11.44 37.39
C THR A 617 32.70 10.83 36.01
N CYS A 618 32.92 9.51 35.86
CA CYS A 618 32.64 8.78 34.64
C CYS A 618 31.14 8.79 34.27
N ALA A 619 30.24 8.72 35.26
CA ALA A 619 28.80 8.85 35.04
C ALA A 619 28.42 10.25 34.51
N ILE A 620 29.04 11.32 35.03
CA ILE A 620 28.82 12.69 34.52
C ILE A 620 29.31 12.82 33.07
N ILE A 621 30.50 12.31 32.75
CA ILE A 621 31.03 12.29 31.38
C ILE A 621 30.07 11.53 30.46
N LEU A 622 29.62 10.34 30.88
CA LEU A 622 28.69 9.52 30.11
C LEU A 622 27.35 10.23 29.89
N PHE A 623 26.83 10.95 30.89
CA PHE A 623 25.62 11.76 30.77
C PHE A 623 25.78 12.87 29.74
N VAL A 624 26.85 13.66 29.81
CA VAL A 624 27.11 14.77 28.87
C VAL A 624 27.32 14.25 27.44
N MET A 625 28.06 13.16 27.27
CA MET A 625 28.21 12.51 25.96
C MET A 625 26.87 11.96 25.43
N GLY A 626 26.03 11.42 26.31
CA GLY A 626 24.66 11.01 25.98
C GLY A 626 23.81 12.18 25.48
N VAL A 627 23.89 13.35 26.12
CA VAL A 627 23.23 14.59 25.68
C VAL A 627 23.76 15.06 24.32
N PHE A 628 25.08 15.01 24.09
CA PHE A 628 25.66 15.34 22.79
C PHE A 628 25.17 14.41 21.68
N MET A 629 25.05 13.10 21.96
CA MET A 629 24.52 12.14 21.00
C MET A 629 23.02 12.34 20.76
N LEU A 630 22.24 12.63 21.80
CA LEU A 630 20.85 13.01 21.64
C LEU A 630 20.71 14.27 20.78
N ALA A 631 21.52 15.30 21.02
CA ALA A 631 21.54 16.52 20.22
C ALA A 631 21.91 16.27 18.75
N ARG A 632 22.84 15.33 18.50
CA ARG A 632 23.24 14.93 17.14
C ARG A 632 22.09 14.25 16.39
N VAL A 633 21.37 13.33 17.04
CA VAL A 633 20.20 12.63 16.46
C VAL A 633 19.01 13.57 16.27
N ALA A 634 18.84 14.53 17.17
CA ALA A 634 17.73 15.49 17.19
C ALA A 634 17.84 16.64 16.16
N ARG A 635 18.90 16.69 15.34
CA ARG A 635 19.09 17.77 14.35
C ARG A 635 17.89 17.85 13.36
N PRO A 636 17.49 19.06 12.93
CA PRO A 636 18.00 20.38 13.32
C PRO A 636 17.50 20.83 14.71
N LEU A 637 18.41 21.45 15.49
CA LEU A 637 18.14 21.88 16.87
C LEU A 637 17.29 23.16 16.98
N ARG A 638 17.15 23.93 15.90
CA ARG A 638 16.24 25.10 15.81
C ARG A 638 14.77 24.70 15.66
N SER A 639 14.36 23.63 16.33
CA SER A 639 13.01 23.07 16.27
C SER A 639 12.58 22.63 17.67
N TRP A 640 11.36 22.12 17.82
CA TRP A 640 10.88 21.50 19.07
C TRP A 640 11.84 20.41 19.59
N ARG A 641 12.65 19.80 18.71
CA ARG A 641 13.65 18.79 19.08
C ARG A 641 14.80 19.39 19.90
N GLY A 642 15.13 20.68 19.72
CA GLY A 642 16.10 21.37 20.58
C GLY A 642 15.57 21.58 21.99
N ILE A 643 14.28 21.93 22.12
CA ILE A 643 13.59 22.01 23.41
C ILE A 643 13.59 20.65 24.09
N LEU A 644 13.29 19.57 23.35
CA LEU A 644 13.37 18.20 23.86
C LEU A 644 14.74 17.89 24.50
N VAL A 645 15.83 18.17 23.78
CA VAL A 645 17.20 17.96 24.26
C VAL A 645 17.47 18.77 25.52
N ALA A 646 17.11 20.06 25.51
CA ALA A 646 17.30 20.94 26.66
C ALA A 646 16.51 20.46 27.89
N CYS A 647 15.26 20.02 27.71
CA CYS A 647 14.42 19.48 28.78
C CYS A 647 15.03 18.22 29.40
N PHE A 648 15.52 17.27 28.59
CA PHE A 648 16.14 16.05 29.13
C PHE A 648 17.50 16.31 29.79
N ALA A 649 18.29 17.24 29.24
CA ALA A 649 19.52 17.68 29.87
C ALA A 649 19.23 18.34 31.24
N ALA A 650 18.26 19.24 31.31
CA ALA A 650 17.83 19.89 32.54
C ALA A 650 17.25 18.87 33.54
N ALA A 651 16.42 17.93 33.09
CA ALA A 651 15.85 16.89 33.94
C ALA A 651 16.93 16.00 34.58
N GLY A 652 18.01 15.68 33.85
CA GLY A 652 19.14 14.94 34.40
C GLY A 652 19.96 15.72 35.43
N VAL A 653 20.18 17.02 35.21
CA VAL A 653 20.87 17.87 36.18
C VAL A 653 20.03 18.10 37.42
N ILE A 654 18.75 18.48 37.25
CA ILE A 654 17.81 18.72 38.36
C ILE A 654 17.61 17.42 39.15
N GLY A 655 17.43 16.29 38.48
CA GLY A 655 17.27 15.00 39.14
C GLY A 655 18.50 14.59 39.95
N ALA A 656 19.71 14.87 39.47
CA ALA A 656 20.94 14.64 40.24
C ALA A 656 21.04 15.50 41.52
N CYS A 657 20.32 16.63 41.58
CA CYS A 657 20.25 17.46 42.79
C CYS A 657 19.20 16.99 43.81
N ILE A 658 18.29 16.07 43.44
CA ILE A 658 17.27 15.55 44.35
C ILE A 658 17.90 14.49 45.28
N PRO A 659 17.87 14.64 46.62
CA PRO A 659 18.61 13.76 47.53
C PRO A 659 18.26 12.27 47.41
N PHE A 660 16.97 11.95 47.19
CA PHE A 660 16.52 10.57 46.99
C PHE A 660 17.07 9.96 45.70
N VAL A 661 17.05 10.71 44.60
CA VAL A 661 17.54 10.26 43.30
C VAL A 661 19.07 10.11 43.35
N ALA A 662 19.75 11.10 43.93
CA ALA A 662 21.20 11.09 44.10
C ALA A 662 21.68 9.90 44.95
N SER A 663 21.00 9.60 46.05
CA SER A 663 21.36 8.45 46.91
C SER A 663 21.06 7.10 46.24
N PHE A 664 19.89 6.95 45.63
CA PHE A 664 19.49 5.71 44.95
C PHE A 664 20.45 5.36 43.80
N PHE A 665 20.73 6.33 42.92
CA PHE A 665 21.62 6.13 41.78
C PHE A 665 23.11 6.32 42.11
N ALA A 666 23.48 6.65 43.35
CA ALA A 666 24.80 7.11 43.76
C ALA A 666 25.42 8.12 42.79
N LEU A 667 24.69 9.20 42.58
CA LEU A 667 25.19 10.38 41.91
C LEU A 667 25.84 11.26 42.98
N GLN A 668 27.16 11.42 42.90
CA GLN A 668 27.89 12.37 43.73
C GLN A 668 28.24 13.58 42.90
N LEU A 669 27.83 14.76 43.35
CA LEU A 669 28.22 16.02 42.74
C LEU A 669 29.68 16.31 43.13
N PRO A 670 30.58 16.51 42.16
CA PRO A 670 31.98 16.75 42.45
C PRO A 670 32.15 18.11 43.14
N THR A 671 32.98 18.15 44.18
CA THR A 671 33.30 19.36 44.96
C THR A 671 34.81 19.64 44.98
N GLY A 672 35.18 20.91 45.14
CA GLY A 672 36.58 21.33 45.26
C GLY A 672 37.45 20.92 44.06
N ARG A 673 38.55 20.19 44.32
CA ARG A 673 39.49 19.73 43.27
C ARG A 673 38.86 18.75 42.28
N THR A 674 37.91 17.93 42.73
CA THR A 674 37.22 16.95 41.87
C THR A 674 36.34 17.62 40.82
N LEU A 675 35.78 18.80 41.13
CA LEU A 675 34.99 19.60 40.19
C LEU A 675 35.85 20.11 39.04
N VAL A 676 37.02 20.67 39.35
CA VAL A 676 37.97 21.17 38.33
C VAL A 676 38.44 20.02 37.43
N ALA A 677 38.79 18.87 38.01
CA ALA A 677 39.17 17.68 37.26
C ALA A 677 38.03 17.18 36.35
N THR A 678 36.79 17.17 36.85
CA THR A 678 35.60 16.79 36.06
C THR A 678 35.37 17.76 34.90
N LEU A 679 35.49 19.07 35.12
CA LEU A 679 35.33 20.08 34.07
C LEU A 679 36.40 19.95 32.97
N MET A 680 37.66 19.71 33.35
CA MET A 680 38.73 19.43 32.38
C MET A 680 38.48 18.16 31.60
N ALA A 681 38.04 17.08 32.25
CA ALA A 681 37.69 15.83 31.60
C ALA A 681 36.51 16.00 30.63
N LEU A 682 35.51 16.83 30.97
CA LEU A 682 34.39 17.17 30.09
C LEU A 682 34.83 18.00 28.87
N ALA A 683 35.72 18.97 29.06
CA ALA A 683 36.28 19.74 27.95
C ALA A 683 37.06 18.84 26.99
N MET A 684 37.89 17.94 27.52
CA MET A 684 38.59 16.94 26.73
C MET A 684 37.63 16.01 26.00
N ALA A 685 36.59 15.52 26.68
CA ALA A 685 35.56 14.67 26.07
C ALA A 685 34.85 15.38 24.90
N ALA A 686 34.57 16.68 25.03
CA ALA A 686 34.00 17.47 23.92
C ALA A 686 34.95 17.58 22.72
N VAL A 687 36.26 17.72 22.95
CA VAL A 687 37.28 17.71 21.89
C VAL A 687 37.37 16.34 21.22
N ILE A 688 37.44 15.25 22.00
CA ILE A 688 37.42 13.87 21.49
C ILE A 688 36.17 13.63 20.65
N PHE A 689 35.03 14.10 21.12
CA PHE A 689 33.77 14.01 20.40
C PHE A 689 33.85 14.69 19.04
N ALA A 690 34.31 15.94 18.97
CA ALA A 690 34.46 16.67 17.71
C ALA A 690 35.46 15.96 16.75
N LEU A 691 36.58 15.48 17.27
CA LEU A 691 37.62 14.78 16.49
C LEU A 691 37.11 13.46 15.92
N CYS A 692 36.50 12.60 16.73
CA CYS A 692 35.95 11.31 16.28
C CYS A 692 34.85 11.51 15.23
N LEU A 693 34.00 12.52 15.39
CA LEU A 693 32.97 12.85 14.41
C LEU A 693 33.54 13.31 13.06
N PHE A 694 34.73 13.92 13.06
CA PHE A 694 35.40 14.36 11.83
C PHE A 694 36.26 13.27 11.19
N ALA A 695 37.02 12.52 11.99
CA ALA A 695 38.03 11.57 11.52
C ALA A 695 37.43 10.23 11.09
N VAL A 696 36.54 9.64 11.89
CA VAL A 696 36.01 8.28 11.64
C VAL A 696 35.27 8.18 10.30
N PRO A 697 34.40 9.14 9.90
CA PRO A 697 33.74 9.07 8.60
C PRO A 697 34.70 9.20 7.41
N LYS A 698 35.85 9.87 7.56
CA LYS A 698 36.86 10.00 6.50
C LYS A 698 37.62 8.70 6.29
N VAL A 699 38.04 8.05 7.38
CA VAL A 699 38.70 6.73 7.32
C VAL A 699 37.79 5.70 6.66
N TRP A 700 36.50 5.71 7.02
CA TRP A 700 35.52 4.80 6.44
C TRP A 700 35.38 4.96 4.91
N ARG A 701 35.33 6.21 4.40
CA ARG A 701 35.27 6.48 2.96
C ARG A 701 36.49 5.95 2.19
N ILE A 702 37.67 6.01 2.80
CA ILE A 702 38.91 5.49 2.20
C ILE A 702 38.87 3.96 2.09
N VAL A 703 38.29 3.29 3.10
CA VAL A 703 38.14 1.82 3.11
C VAL A 703 37.10 1.36 2.09
N GLU A 704 35.98 2.08 1.95
CA GLU A 704 34.97 1.75 0.94
C GLU A 704 35.47 1.92 -0.50
N HIS A 705 36.24 2.97 -0.79
CA HIS A 705 36.85 3.13 -2.12
C HIS A 705 37.77 1.97 -2.50
N ARG A 706 38.57 1.45 -1.54
CA ARG A 706 39.45 0.30 -1.79
C ARG A 706 38.70 -1.03 -1.98
N HIS A 707 37.48 -1.14 -1.48
CA HIS A 707 36.63 -2.32 -1.68
C HIS A 707 35.78 -2.25 -2.95
N ALA A 708 35.55 -1.06 -3.51
CA ALA A 708 34.88 -0.88 -4.80
C ALA A 708 35.84 -1.03 -6.01
N GLU A 709 37.15 -0.87 -5.78
CA GLU A 709 38.21 -1.10 -6.78
C GLU A 709 38.69 -2.56 -6.87
N ARG A 710 38.20 -3.44 -5.99
CA ARG A 710 38.46 -4.89 -6.00
C ARG A 710 37.19 -5.64 -6.32
#